data_AF-A0AAV6XMV1-F1
#
_entry.id   AF-A0AAV6XMV1-F1
#
_cell.length_a   1.000
_cell.length_b   1.000
_cell.length_c   1.000
_cell.angle_alpha   90.00
_cell.angle_beta   90.00
_cell.angle_gamma   90.00
#
_symmetry.space_group_name_H-M   'P 1'
#
loop_
_entity.id
_entity.type
_entity.pdbx_description
1 polymer ?
#
loop_
_entity_poly.entity_id
_entity_poly.type
_entity_poly.pdbx_seq_one_letter_code
_entity_poly.pdbx_strand_id
1 'polypeptide(L)'
;MAVVAERVELAKLCSTKDWSKAIRVLDSLLSKSCAIQDLCNRAFCYSQLELHKHVIKDCDKALQLDPKLLQAYILKGRAFSAMGRKQEALSVWAQGYELAVCQSADLKQLLELEDLMRIAKQDGSISCQNHVTGPSELSFSASGSVMSVESSDISNNHVKLNGKIEPSSESRKKVFGTQSSKNHENQSIEPNGMHNKLAGQLALSDSSELSIDSSAVYGESSDFSDICSQSFSLSEIHDELMDEANKSKKFCVARISKNKSINVDFRLSRGIAQVNEGKYSHAISIFDKILEEEPDYPEALIGRGTAYAFQRELHAAIADFTKAIQSNPSAGEAWKRRGQARAALGESAEAIADLTKALEFEPDSPDIWHERGIVNFKFKDYKAAVEDLSACVKVEKDNKSAYTYLGLALSSLGEYRRAEEAHMKAIQIDRNFLEAWAHLTQFYQDMANSEKALQCLHDILQIDGRFAKAYHLRGLLLHGMGEHRNAIKELSVGLSIESSNIECLYLRASCYHAIGEFKDAVKDYDAALDLELDSMEKFVLQCLAFYQKEIALYTASKFNTEFSWFDLDGDIDPLFKEYWCKRLHPKNVCEKVYRQPPLRDSLRKGKLKKQEFALTKQKAALLQAADSIGKKIQYHCPGFLPNRRQYRMAGLAAIEIAQKVARVWRSLQNEWKNSSKGNSKHGKKVRRREKLNTPSQNRGGAGCSTSSFFESSTPYSAVEDRPFGRPSMPWQNVYSLAVKWRQISEPCDPVVWVNKLSEEFNSGFGSHTPLTLGQAKVVRYYPNFQRAFNVAKEVMKDNKYVRDKKDNIINLYENGKLQEIVNAESCSDLYRIVGDDFWLSTLCNSMAFEGKHLEGTRFTLAKTGQSGYDFGIKTPCTPSRWEDFELEMTSAWEALCDAYCGENYGSTDFSVLENVREAILRMTYYWYNFMPLSRGTAVIGFVVLLGLFLAANMEFTGSIPEGVQVDWEAILESDPRAFISSVKSWLYPSLKINTSWKGYPDVASTLETTGLVVAALSTYSD
;
A
#
# COMPACT_ATOMS: atom_id res chain seq x y z
N MET A 1 34.00 9.05 -35.87
CA MET A 1 33.01 7.95 -35.95
C MET A 1 32.08 7.99 -34.73
N ALA A 2 32.42 7.41 -33.57
CA ALA A 2 31.51 7.29 -32.42
C ALA A 2 30.82 8.60 -31.98
N VAL A 3 31.58 9.68 -31.74
CA VAL A 3 31.01 10.99 -31.34
C VAL A 3 30.04 11.56 -32.39
N VAL A 4 30.25 11.28 -33.68
CA VAL A 4 29.34 11.74 -34.76
C VAL A 4 28.02 10.98 -34.70
N ALA A 5 28.04 9.68 -34.39
CA ALA A 5 26.82 8.89 -34.18
C ALA A 5 26.02 9.39 -32.96
N GLU A 6 26.70 9.64 -31.83
CA GLU A 6 26.06 10.20 -30.61
C GLU A 6 25.42 11.57 -30.87
N ARG A 7 26.02 12.41 -31.73
CA ARG A 7 25.44 13.71 -32.12
C ARG A 7 24.19 13.58 -32.99
N VAL A 8 24.18 12.63 -33.93
CA VAL A 8 23.01 12.34 -34.77
C VAL A 8 21.87 11.74 -33.93
N GLU A 9 22.21 10.84 -32.99
CA GLU A 9 21.26 10.26 -32.04
C GLU A 9 20.65 11.33 -31.12
N LEU A 10 21.49 12.21 -30.55
CA LEU A 10 21.01 13.34 -29.73
C LEU A 10 20.05 14.24 -30.51
N ALA A 11 20.38 14.61 -31.75
CA ALA A 11 19.51 15.43 -32.59
C ALA A 11 18.16 14.75 -32.85
N LYS A 12 18.15 13.44 -33.11
CA LYS A 12 16.92 12.65 -33.26
C LYS A 12 16.09 12.67 -31.98
N LEU A 13 16.69 12.37 -30.82
CA LEU A 13 15.99 12.32 -29.53
C LEU A 13 15.40 13.67 -29.12
N CYS A 14 16.12 14.77 -29.36
CA CYS A 14 15.58 16.12 -29.15
C CYS A 14 14.41 16.44 -30.12
N SER A 15 14.46 15.97 -31.37
CA SER A 15 13.35 16.17 -32.32
C SER A 15 12.09 15.38 -31.95
N THR A 16 12.24 14.20 -31.35
CA THR A 16 11.14 13.38 -30.83
C THR A 16 10.75 13.72 -29.39
N LYS A 17 11.30 14.80 -28.80
CA LYS A 17 11.09 15.22 -27.40
C LYS A 17 11.40 14.17 -26.33
N ASP A 18 12.28 13.21 -26.64
CA ASP A 18 12.72 12.17 -25.68
C ASP A 18 13.88 12.70 -24.83
N TRP A 19 13.54 13.61 -23.91
CA TRP A 19 14.50 14.33 -23.08
C TRP A 19 15.30 13.41 -22.17
N SER A 20 14.68 12.35 -21.65
CA SER A 20 15.31 11.37 -20.76
C SER A 20 16.42 10.58 -21.45
N LYS A 21 16.23 10.14 -22.70
CA LYS A 21 17.31 9.50 -23.47
C LYS A 21 18.33 10.54 -23.95
N ALA A 22 17.91 11.74 -24.34
CA ALA A 22 18.81 12.83 -24.73
C ALA A 22 19.81 13.19 -23.60
N ILE A 23 19.37 13.22 -22.33
CA ILE A 23 20.24 13.42 -21.16
C ILE A 23 21.30 12.32 -21.05
N ARG A 24 20.95 11.04 -21.23
CA ARG A 24 21.92 9.93 -21.18
C ARG A 24 23.00 10.05 -22.27
N VAL A 25 22.65 10.51 -23.47
CA VAL A 25 23.61 10.78 -24.55
C VAL A 25 24.48 11.99 -24.21
N LEU A 26 23.91 13.05 -23.65
CA LEU A 26 24.65 14.23 -23.17
C LEU A 26 25.60 13.89 -22.01
N ASP A 27 25.24 12.98 -21.11
CA ASP A 27 26.13 12.48 -20.06
C ASP A 27 27.34 11.73 -20.65
N SER A 28 27.12 10.89 -21.66
CA SER A 28 28.21 10.24 -22.42
C SER A 28 29.14 11.27 -23.05
N LEU A 29 28.59 12.27 -23.74
CA LEU A 29 29.36 13.34 -24.38
C LEU A 29 30.16 14.19 -23.36
N LEU A 30 29.51 14.61 -22.27
CA LEU A 30 30.14 15.40 -21.21
C LEU A 30 31.21 14.64 -20.42
N SER A 31 31.10 13.31 -20.32
CA SER A 31 32.16 12.47 -19.74
C SER A 31 33.44 12.41 -20.58
N LYS A 32 33.31 12.61 -21.91
CA LYS A 32 34.43 12.59 -22.88
C LYS A 32 35.02 13.98 -23.10
N SER A 33 34.18 15.00 -23.13
CA SER A 33 34.56 16.41 -23.29
C SER A 33 33.56 17.33 -22.61
N CYS A 34 34.02 18.14 -21.64
CA CYS A 34 33.17 19.09 -20.92
C CYS A 34 32.87 20.35 -21.77
N ALA A 35 32.18 20.18 -22.89
CA ALA A 35 31.80 21.28 -23.77
C ALA A 35 30.67 22.13 -23.16
N ILE A 36 30.82 23.45 -23.20
CA ILE A 36 29.86 24.42 -22.63
C ILE A 36 28.47 24.26 -23.27
N GLN A 37 28.42 24.07 -24.59
CA GLN A 37 27.17 23.84 -25.32
C GLN A 37 26.42 22.60 -24.82
N ASP A 38 27.12 21.54 -24.40
CA ASP A 38 26.49 20.31 -23.92
C ASP A 38 25.92 20.46 -22.50
N LEU A 39 26.56 21.28 -21.65
CA LEU A 39 25.98 21.68 -20.36
C LEU A 39 24.68 22.46 -20.58
N CYS A 40 24.64 23.40 -21.52
CA CYS A 40 23.42 24.14 -21.84
C CYS A 40 22.34 23.27 -22.49
N ASN A 41 22.71 22.35 -23.39
CA ASN A 41 21.77 21.39 -23.98
C ASN A 41 21.19 20.46 -22.91
N ARG A 42 21.99 20.01 -21.94
CA ARG A 42 21.51 19.17 -20.82
C ARG A 42 20.67 19.95 -19.82
N ALA A 43 21.06 21.19 -19.50
CA ALA A 43 20.23 22.12 -18.73
C ALA A 43 18.89 22.41 -19.41
N PHE A 44 18.85 22.51 -20.74
CA PHE A 44 17.61 22.61 -21.50
C PHE A 44 16.77 21.33 -21.39
N CYS A 45 17.36 20.14 -21.59
CA CYS A 45 16.61 18.88 -21.41
C CYS A 45 16.06 18.72 -19.98
N TYR A 46 16.83 19.09 -18.95
CA TYR A 46 16.35 19.13 -17.57
C TYR A 46 15.21 20.14 -17.35
N SER A 47 15.17 21.25 -18.11
CA SER A 47 14.09 22.24 -17.98
C SER A 47 12.77 21.72 -18.57
N GLN A 48 12.84 20.92 -19.64
CA GLN A 48 11.66 20.26 -20.23
C GLN A 48 11.09 19.12 -19.36
N LEU A 49 11.86 18.67 -18.34
CA LEU A 49 11.45 17.66 -17.35
C LEU A 49 11.20 18.26 -15.95
N GLU A 50 11.13 19.60 -15.84
CA GLU A 50 10.91 20.33 -14.57
C GLU A 50 11.96 20.05 -13.47
N LEU A 51 13.15 19.55 -13.85
CA LEU A 51 14.25 19.22 -12.94
C LEU A 51 15.11 20.45 -12.61
N HIS A 52 14.46 21.52 -12.14
CA HIS A 52 15.01 22.87 -11.98
C HIS A 52 16.34 22.96 -11.18
N LYS A 53 16.56 22.08 -10.20
CA LYS A 53 17.83 22.01 -9.45
C LYS A 53 19.01 21.58 -10.32
N HIS A 54 18.79 20.68 -11.27
CA HIS A 54 19.83 20.24 -12.22
C HIS A 54 20.08 21.29 -13.30
N VAL A 55 19.02 21.99 -13.75
CA VAL A 55 19.15 23.17 -14.64
C VAL A 55 20.10 24.20 -14.04
N ILE A 56 19.90 24.56 -12.76
CA ILE A 56 20.75 25.53 -12.06
C ILE A 56 22.19 25.02 -11.95
N LYS A 57 22.41 23.76 -11.53
CA LYS A 57 23.75 23.18 -11.40
C LYS A 57 24.55 23.19 -12.72
N ASP A 58 23.91 22.85 -13.83
CA ASP A 58 24.56 22.86 -15.15
C ASP A 58 24.75 24.29 -15.69
N CYS A 59 23.81 25.20 -15.44
CA CYS A 59 23.98 26.62 -15.78
C CYS A 59 25.08 27.29 -14.94
N ASP A 60 25.21 26.99 -13.65
CA ASP A 60 26.29 27.47 -12.79
C ASP A 60 27.65 26.99 -13.31
N LYS A 61 27.74 25.71 -13.69
CA LYS A 61 28.96 25.16 -14.29
C LYS A 61 29.27 25.77 -15.66
N ALA A 62 28.25 26.08 -16.47
CA ALA A 62 28.43 26.77 -17.75
C ALA A 62 28.92 28.22 -17.55
N LEU A 63 28.34 28.96 -16.59
CA LEU A 63 28.72 30.34 -16.27
C LEU A 63 30.09 30.46 -15.59
N GLN A 64 30.56 29.42 -14.90
CA GLN A 64 31.95 29.33 -14.42
C GLN A 64 32.96 29.18 -15.57
N LEU A 65 32.56 28.59 -16.71
CA LEU A 65 33.40 28.37 -17.87
C LEU A 65 33.34 29.56 -18.86
N ASP A 66 32.15 30.14 -19.06
CA ASP A 66 31.94 31.38 -19.80
C ASP A 66 30.87 32.26 -19.14
N PRO A 67 31.26 33.30 -18.39
CA PRO A 67 30.33 34.26 -17.79
C PRO A 67 29.51 35.08 -18.80
N LYS A 68 29.82 35.04 -20.11
CA LYS A 68 29.10 35.81 -21.14
C LYS A 68 27.91 35.05 -21.73
N LEU A 69 27.68 33.80 -21.31
CA LEU A 69 26.70 32.92 -21.92
C LEU A 69 25.25 33.22 -21.50
N LEU A 70 24.59 34.12 -22.23
CA LEU A 70 23.23 34.58 -21.95
C LEU A 70 22.20 33.44 -21.82
N GLN A 71 22.32 32.38 -22.62
CA GLN A 71 21.42 31.22 -22.57
C GLN A 71 21.38 30.56 -21.18
N ALA A 72 22.51 30.55 -20.45
CA ALA A 72 22.57 30.01 -19.09
C ALA A 72 21.87 30.91 -18.08
N TYR A 73 21.96 32.25 -18.21
CA TYR A 73 21.18 33.19 -17.40
C TYR A 73 19.66 33.03 -17.63
N ILE A 74 19.22 32.89 -18.89
CA ILE A 74 17.82 32.67 -19.24
C ILE A 74 17.27 31.39 -18.59
N LEU A 75 17.97 30.25 -18.78
CA LEU A 75 17.56 28.95 -18.23
C LEU A 75 17.59 28.92 -16.69
N LYS A 76 18.64 29.48 -16.07
CA LYS A 76 18.79 29.57 -14.61
C LYS A 76 17.71 30.44 -13.97
N GLY A 77 17.40 31.60 -14.55
CA GLY A 77 16.33 32.47 -14.07
C GLY A 77 14.94 31.84 -14.23
N ARG A 78 14.67 31.15 -15.36
CA ARG A 78 13.44 30.36 -15.53
C ARG A 78 13.30 29.26 -14.47
N ALA A 79 14.38 28.55 -14.16
CA ALA A 79 14.40 27.54 -13.11
C ALA A 79 14.13 28.12 -11.71
N PHE A 80 14.67 29.30 -11.38
CA PHE A 80 14.34 29.99 -10.13
C PHE A 80 12.88 30.46 -10.08
N SER A 81 12.37 31.00 -11.19
CA SER A 81 10.98 31.47 -11.32
C SER A 81 9.98 30.33 -11.10
N ALA A 82 10.20 29.18 -11.76
CA ALA A 82 9.36 27.98 -11.59
C ALA A 82 9.40 27.41 -10.16
N MET A 83 10.52 27.55 -9.44
CA MET A 83 10.62 27.21 -8.02
C MET A 83 10.04 28.30 -7.07
N GLY A 84 9.34 29.31 -7.58
CA GLY A 84 8.77 30.40 -6.79
C GLY A 84 9.78 31.44 -6.26
N ARG A 85 11.08 31.30 -6.58
CA ARG A 85 12.17 32.17 -6.10
C ARG A 85 12.28 33.44 -6.97
N LYS A 86 11.19 34.21 -7.04
CA LYS A 86 11.03 35.36 -7.97
C LYS A 86 12.15 36.42 -7.86
N GLN A 87 12.63 36.72 -6.64
CA GLN A 87 13.72 37.69 -6.43
C GLN A 87 15.05 37.23 -7.04
N GLU A 88 15.37 35.94 -6.93
CA GLU A 88 16.60 35.37 -7.49
C GLU A 88 16.52 35.24 -9.01
N ALA A 89 15.34 34.90 -9.55
CA ALA A 89 15.09 34.92 -10.99
C ALA A 89 15.34 36.31 -11.59
N LEU A 90 14.78 37.37 -10.97
CA LEU A 90 15.01 38.76 -11.36
C LEU A 90 16.49 39.16 -11.26
N SER A 91 17.19 38.76 -10.21
CA SER A 91 18.63 39.05 -10.04
C SER A 91 19.48 38.40 -11.13
N VAL A 92 19.22 37.13 -11.45
CA VAL A 92 19.93 36.39 -12.51
C VAL A 92 19.64 36.96 -13.90
N TRP A 93 18.39 37.29 -14.22
CA TRP A 93 18.07 37.90 -15.50
C TRP A 93 18.65 39.32 -15.65
N ALA A 94 18.66 40.12 -14.58
CA ALA A 94 19.30 41.44 -14.58
C ALA A 94 20.81 41.37 -14.86
N GLN A 95 21.52 40.43 -14.22
CA GLN A 95 22.94 40.19 -14.49
C GLN A 95 23.20 39.80 -15.95
N GLY A 96 22.37 38.90 -16.50
CA GLY A 96 22.46 38.54 -17.93
C GLY A 96 22.19 39.73 -18.86
N TYR A 97 21.21 40.57 -18.53
CA TYR A 97 20.85 41.74 -19.32
C TYR A 97 21.95 42.81 -19.32
N GLU A 98 22.54 43.14 -18.16
CA GLU A 98 23.67 44.08 -18.05
C GLU A 98 24.88 43.62 -18.89
N LEU A 99 25.18 42.32 -18.88
CA LEU A 99 26.25 41.73 -19.69
C LEU A 99 25.93 41.80 -21.20
N ALA A 100 24.68 41.56 -21.58
CA ALA A 100 24.21 41.61 -22.97
C ALA A 100 24.29 43.03 -23.57
N VAL A 101 23.87 44.05 -22.81
CA VAL A 101 23.93 45.46 -23.22
C VAL A 101 25.37 45.94 -23.41
N CYS A 102 26.29 45.51 -22.55
CA CYS A 102 27.70 45.90 -22.60
C CYS A 102 28.51 45.26 -23.74
N GLN A 103 28.02 44.20 -24.40
CA GLN A 103 28.84 43.33 -25.28
C GLN A 103 28.16 42.92 -26.59
N SER A 104 27.43 43.83 -27.24
CA SER A 104 26.90 43.66 -28.61
C SER A 104 26.32 42.26 -28.89
N ALA A 105 25.49 41.77 -27.98
CA ALA A 105 25.06 40.37 -27.94
C ALA A 105 23.86 40.08 -28.88
N ASP A 106 23.46 38.81 -28.96
CA ASP A 106 22.30 38.38 -29.74
C ASP A 106 21.03 39.13 -29.31
N LEU A 107 20.54 39.99 -30.21
CA LEU A 107 19.36 40.83 -30.02
C LEU A 107 18.12 40.00 -29.59
N LYS A 108 18.01 38.75 -30.03
CA LYS A 108 16.90 37.87 -29.66
C LYS A 108 16.95 37.50 -28.18
N GLN A 109 18.12 37.14 -27.66
CA GLN A 109 18.30 36.79 -26.24
C GLN A 109 18.23 38.03 -25.33
N LEU A 110 18.66 39.20 -25.82
CA LEU A 110 18.49 40.48 -25.14
C LEU A 110 16.99 40.80 -24.92
N LEU A 111 16.18 40.72 -25.98
CA LEU A 111 14.73 40.97 -25.92
C LEU A 111 14.02 39.93 -25.04
N GLU A 112 14.42 38.65 -25.12
CA GLU A 112 13.88 37.59 -24.26
C GLU A 112 14.16 37.83 -22.77
N LEU A 113 15.34 38.35 -22.40
CA LEU A 113 15.65 38.76 -21.04
C LEU A 113 14.83 39.98 -20.60
N GLU A 114 14.64 40.97 -21.48
CA GLU A 114 13.83 42.16 -21.18
C GLU A 114 12.37 41.80 -20.90
N ASP A 115 11.77 40.95 -21.75
CA ASP A 115 10.38 40.47 -21.59
C ASP A 115 10.21 39.65 -20.32
N LEU A 116 11.13 38.71 -20.01
CA LEU A 116 11.10 37.94 -18.76
C LEU A 116 11.18 38.85 -17.53
N MET A 117 12.03 39.87 -17.55
CA MET A 117 12.12 40.87 -16.48
C MET A 117 10.87 41.76 -16.39
N ARG A 118 10.21 42.06 -17.52
CA ARG A 118 8.97 42.86 -17.56
C ARG A 118 7.80 42.08 -16.94
N ILE A 119 7.60 40.83 -17.35
CA ILE A 119 6.56 39.92 -16.82
C ILE A 119 6.75 39.72 -15.32
N ALA A 120 7.96 39.38 -14.87
CA ALA A 120 8.23 39.11 -13.46
C ALA A 120 8.11 40.36 -12.55
N LYS A 121 8.20 41.57 -13.11
CA LYS A 121 7.90 42.82 -12.38
C LYS A 121 6.39 43.13 -12.33
N GLN A 122 5.64 42.86 -13.39
CA GLN A 122 4.18 43.06 -13.42
C GLN A 122 3.47 42.15 -12.41
N ASP A 123 3.88 40.88 -12.34
CA ASP A 123 3.44 39.89 -11.35
C ASP A 123 3.64 40.32 -9.89
N GLY A 124 4.59 41.21 -9.61
CA GLY A 124 4.85 41.77 -8.28
C GLY A 124 3.95 42.96 -7.91
N SER A 125 3.22 43.52 -8.88
CA SER A 125 2.35 44.70 -8.67
C SER A 125 0.88 44.36 -8.43
N ILE A 126 0.46 43.13 -8.74
CA ILE A 126 -0.94 42.68 -8.68
C ILE A 126 -1.38 42.28 -7.26
N SER A 127 -0.46 42.08 -6.31
CA SER A 127 -0.81 41.70 -4.92
C SER A 127 -1.19 42.88 -4.00
N CYS A 128 -1.18 44.13 -4.50
CA CYS A 128 -1.50 45.33 -3.70
C CYS A 128 -2.31 46.38 -4.48
N GLN A 129 -3.52 46.04 -4.94
CA GLN A 129 -4.51 47.04 -5.38
C GLN A 129 -5.95 46.63 -5.02
N ASN A 130 -6.30 46.83 -3.75
CA ASN A 130 -7.68 47.04 -3.31
C ASN A 130 -7.66 48.13 -2.23
N HIS A 131 -7.68 49.40 -2.67
CA HIS A 131 -8.54 50.46 -2.13
C HIS A 131 -8.23 51.82 -2.80
N VAL A 132 -9.28 52.39 -3.41
CA VAL A 132 -9.69 53.80 -3.50
C VAL A 132 -8.60 54.90 -3.64
N THR A 133 -8.77 55.71 -4.68
CA THR A 133 -8.04 56.96 -4.99
C THR A 133 -8.17 58.08 -3.94
N GLY A 134 -7.06 58.78 -3.63
CA GLY A 134 -7.06 60.09 -2.97
C GLY A 134 -5.65 60.49 -2.47
N PRO A 135 -5.15 61.75 -2.63
CA PRO A 135 -3.70 61.96 -2.81
C PRO A 135 -2.96 62.76 -1.72
N SER A 136 -1.62 62.74 -1.82
CA SER A 136 -0.63 63.68 -1.19
C SER A 136 -0.46 63.60 0.34
N GLU A 137 0.68 63.86 0.98
CA GLU A 137 2.05 64.23 0.54
C GLU A 137 3.09 63.90 1.66
N LEU A 138 4.36 63.68 1.26
CA LEU A 138 5.62 63.95 2.01
C LEU A 138 5.81 63.62 3.53
N SER A 139 6.73 62.66 3.76
CA SER A 139 7.99 62.79 4.55
C SER A 139 8.14 62.30 6.03
N PHE A 140 9.16 61.44 6.19
CA PHE A 140 10.18 61.30 7.25
C PHE A 140 9.89 60.85 8.72
N SER A 141 10.52 59.69 9.06
CA SER A 141 11.25 59.36 10.32
C SER A 141 10.47 59.14 11.64
N ALA A 142 10.90 58.32 12.62
CA ALA A 142 11.95 57.27 12.70
C ALA A 142 11.73 56.35 13.94
N SER A 143 12.45 55.21 13.95
CA SER A 143 13.02 54.48 15.12
C SER A 143 12.18 54.05 16.35
N GLY A 144 12.23 52.75 16.64
CA GLY A 144 12.19 52.14 18.00
C GLY A 144 10.85 52.11 18.73
N SER A 145 10.66 51.38 19.84
CA SER A 145 11.40 50.24 20.42
C SER A 145 10.63 49.68 21.63
N VAL A 146 10.75 48.38 21.93
CA VAL A 146 10.75 47.79 23.31
C VAL A 146 9.45 47.73 24.16
N MET A 147 9.08 46.49 24.52
CA MET A 147 8.47 45.99 25.78
C MET A 147 7.00 46.27 26.23
N SER A 148 6.19 45.18 26.18
CA SER A 148 5.60 44.39 27.30
C SER A 148 4.79 45.01 28.47
N VAL A 149 3.79 44.22 28.95
CA VAL A 149 3.15 44.26 30.32
C VAL A 149 2.18 45.46 30.51
N GLU A 150 0.96 45.41 31.09
CA GLU A 150 0.08 44.40 31.71
C GLU A 150 -1.38 44.96 31.76
N SER A 151 -2.43 44.11 31.88
CA SER A 151 -3.74 44.44 32.53
C SER A 151 -4.61 45.61 31.94
N SER A 152 -5.91 45.83 32.22
CA SER A 152 -7.02 45.05 32.83
C SER A 152 -8.39 45.65 32.38
N ASP A 153 -9.47 44.91 32.67
CA ASP A 153 -10.84 45.37 33.02
C ASP A 153 -11.74 46.21 32.08
N ILE A 154 -12.82 45.54 31.65
CA ILE A 154 -14.25 45.88 31.92
C ILE A 154 -14.69 47.35 31.74
N SER A 155 -15.59 47.60 30.77
CA SER A 155 -16.91 48.17 31.08
C SER A 155 -17.97 48.11 29.96
N ASN A 156 -19.16 47.70 30.39
CA ASN A 156 -20.50 47.88 29.84
C ASN A 156 -20.74 48.91 28.72
N ASN A 157 -21.66 48.58 27.79
CA ASN A 157 -22.99 49.19 27.88
C ASN A 157 -24.14 48.36 27.27
N HIS A 158 -25.30 48.41 27.95
CA HIS A 158 -26.56 47.79 27.55
C HIS A 158 -27.42 48.74 26.70
N VAL A 159 -28.27 48.18 25.84
CA VAL A 159 -29.70 48.56 25.82
C VAL A 159 -30.56 47.29 25.77
N LYS A 160 -31.55 47.21 26.66
CA LYS A 160 -32.62 46.19 26.67
C LYS A 160 -33.89 46.79 26.05
N LEU A 161 -34.84 45.94 25.66
CA LEU A 161 -36.19 46.03 26.22
C LEU A 161 -36.92 44.68 26.18
N ASN A 162 -37.74 44.43 27.21
CA ASN A 162 -38.36 43.14 27.54
C ASN A 162 -39.81 43.04 27.06
N GLY A 163 -40.35 41.81 27.02
CA GLY A 163 -41.80 41.57 26.88
C GLY A 163 -42.23 40.11 27.11
N LYS A 164 -42.02 39.57 28.32
CA LYS A 164 -42.58 38.26 28.73
C LYS A 164 -44.09 38.36 29.00
N ILE A 165 -44.84 37.31 28.67
CA ILE A 165 -45.97 36.79 29.47
C ILE A 165 -45.80 35.27 29.62
N GLU A 166 -46.21 34.72 30.78
CA GLU A 166 -45.88 33.37 31.27
C GLU A 166 -47.05 32.36 31.15
N PRO A 167 -46.84 31.04 31.45
CA PRO A 167 -47.64 29.93 30.89
C PRO A 167 -48.62 29.25 31.87
N SER A 168 -49.41 28.29 31.37
CA SER A 168 -49.95 27.19 32.20
C SER A 168 -50.35 25.89 31.44
N SER A 169 -50.04 24.80 32.14
CA SER A 169 -50.62 23.43 32.23
C SER A 169 -52.12 23.24 31.88
N GLU A 170 -52.71 22.04 31.68
CA GLU A 170 -52.26 20.62 31.60
C GLU A 170 -53.42 19.73 31.07
N SER A 171 -53.13 18.43 30.87
CA SER A 171 -54.01 17.28 31.18
C SER A 171 -54.75 16.49 30.06
N ARG A 172 -54.91 15.20 30.37
CA ARG A 172 -55.25 14.03 29.52
C ARG A 172 -56.76 13.86 29.31
N LYS A 173 -57.16 13.14 28.24
CA LYS A 173 -57.80 11.79 28.34
C LYS A 173 -58.09 11.09 26.98
N LYS A 174 -58.16 9.76 27.03
CA LYS A 174 -58.66 8.83 25.98
C LYS A 174 -60.19 8.72 26.00
N VAL A 175 -60.84 8.19 24.93
CA VAL A 175 -61.72 6.98 24.93
C VAL A 175 -62.42 6.74 23.56
N PHE A 176 -62.91 5.51 23.36
CA PHE A 176 -63.47 4.80 22.17
C PHE A 176 -64.87 5.21 21.66
N GLY A 177 -65.23 4.73 20.44
CA GLY A 177 -66.58 4.23 20.09
C GLY A 177 -67.14 4.75 18.74
N THR A 178 -67.06 4.06 17.59
CA THR A 178 -67.90 2.96 17.04
C THR A 178 -69.31 3.31 16.52
N GLN A 179 -69.58 2.83 15.28
CA GLN A 179 -70.85 2.61 14.55
C GLN A 179 -71.31 3.68 13.52
N SER A 180 -71.98 3.33 12.40
CA SER A 180 -72.03 2.07 11.59
C SER A 180 -72.75 2.25 10.23
N SER A 181 -72.78 1.18 9.40
CA SER A 181 -73.71 0.93 8.27
C SER A 181 -73.45 1.68 6.92
N LYS A 182 -73.69 1.11 5.73
CA LYS A 182 -74.06 -0.29 5.35
C LYS A 182 -73.87 -0.58 3.83
N ASN A 183 -73.68 -1.86 3.53
CA ASN A 183 -74.29 -2.65 2.43
C ASN A 183 -73.63 -2.90 1.05
N HIS A 184 -73.59 -4.22 0.76
CA HIS A 184 -73.65 -4.96 -0.52
C HIS A 184 -72.42 -4.91 -1.46
N GLU A 185 -71.93 -5.98 -2.11
CA GLU A 185 -72.08 -7.47 -2.15
C GLU A 185 -71.54 -7.87 -3.56
N ASN A 186 -71.05 -9.07 -3.91
CA ASN A 186 -70.69 -10.27 -3.16
C ASN A 186 -69.74 -11.16 -4.01
N GLN A 187 -69.06 -12.09 -3.31
CA GLN A 187 -68.64 -13.44 -3.74
C GLN A 187 -67.53 -13.72 -4.78
N SER A 188 -66.57 -14.48 -4.26
CA SER A 188 -65.56 -15.36 -4.86
C SER A 188 -66.13 -16.69 -5.39
N ILE A 189 -65.31 -17.51 -6.06
CA ILE A 189 -65.04 -18.96 -5.74
C ILE A 189 -64.12 -19.60 -6.82
N GLU A 190 -63.03 -20.24 -6.37
CA GLU A 190 -62.21 -21.28 -7.06
C GLU A 190 -62.88 -22.67 -6.89
N PRO A 191 -62.66 -23.74 -7.71
CA PRO A 191 -61.31 -24.27 -8.00
C PRO A 191 -61.09 -25.17 -9.26
N ASN A 192 -59.83 -25.62 -9.42
CA ASN A 192 -59.35 -26.91 -9.97
C ASN A 192 -59.85 -27.47 -11.34
N GLY A 193 -58.90 -27.71 -12.26
CA GLY A 193 -59.04 -28.62 -13.41
C GLY A 193 -57.68 -28.94 -14.06
N MET A 194 -57.37 -30.22 -14.30
CA MET A 194 -56.03 -30.68 -14.72
C MET A 194 -55.79 -30.78 -16.24
N HIS A 195 -54.49 -30.87 -16.57
CA HIS A 195 -53.85 -31.66 -17.66
C HIS A 195 -53.67 -31.09 -19.09
N ASN A 196 -52.37 -30.93 -19.43
CA ASN A 196 -51.68 -31.50 -20.60
C ASN A 196 -52.24 -31.25 -22.02
N LYS A 197 -51.50 -30.53 -22.89
CA LYS A 197 -50.41 -31.07 -23.76
C LYS A 197 -49.97 -30.07 -24.86
N LEU A 198 -48.65 -29.96 -24.97
CA LEU A 198 -47.80 -29.54 -26.09
C LEU A 198 -48.34 -29.51 -27.54
N ALA A 199 -47.71 -28.56 -28.27
CA ALA A 199 -47.31 -28.57 -29.68
C ALA A 199 -48.27 -28.03 -30.75
N GLY A 200 -47.73 -27.11 -31.55
CA GLY A 200 -48.36 -26.50 -32.72
C GLY A 200 -47.36 -25.61 -33.46
N GLN A 201 -46.46 -26.22 -34.26
CA GLN A 201 -45.73 -25.49 -35.30
C GLN A 201 -46.69 -25.13 -36.43
N LEU A 202 -46.61 -23.90 -36.93
CA LEU A 202 -46.99 -23.39 -38.26
C LEU A 202 -46.40 -21.95 -38.28
N ALA A 203 -45.31 -21.59 -38.97
CA ALA A 203 -44.80 -21.92 -40.31
C ALA A 203 -45.66 -21.35 -41.46
N LEU A 204 -44.94 -20.85 -42.48
CA LEU A 204 -45.40 -20.16 -43.70
C LEU A 204 -45.75 -18.68 -43.45
N SER A 205 -44.91 -17.73 -43.87
CA SER A 205 -44.54 -17.32 -45.26
C SER A 205 -45.65 -16.45 -45.88
N ASP A 206 -45.39 -15.52 -46.81
CA ASP A 206 -44.29 -15.39 -47.76
C ASP A 206 -43.84 -13.91 -47.86
N SER A 207 -42.53 -13.62 -47.88
CA SER A 207 -41.68 -13.46 -49.08
C SER A 207 -42.16 -12.34 -50.02
N SER A 208 -41.30 -11.39 -50.38
CA SER A 208 -40.31 -11.57 -51.46
C SER A 208 -39.33 -10.36 -51.40
N GLU A 209 -38.00 -10.54 -51.38
CA GLU A 209 -37.12 -10.89 -52.52
C GLU A 209 -36.86 -9.69 -53.46
N LEU A 210 -35.70 -9.44 -54.08
CA LEU A 210 -34.36 -10.09 -54.21
C LEU A 210 -33.32 -8.93 -54.24
N SER A 211 -32.20 -8.95 -53.50
CA SER A 211 -30.88 -9.57 -53.80
C SER A 211 -30.22 -9.19 -55.14
N ILE A 212 -28.91 -8.94 -55.15
CA ILE A 212 -27.88 -9.63 -55.99
C ILE A 212 -26.48 -8.96 -55.82
N ASP A 213 -25.57 -9.72 -55.21
CA ASP A 213 -24.20 -10.04 -55.61
C ASP A 213 -23.13 -9.00 -56.04
N SER A 214 -22.09 -8.95 -55.20
CA SER A 214 -20.74 -9.52 -55.46
C SER A 214 -19.55 -8.66 -55.91
N SER A 215 -18.39 -9.10 -55.40
CA SER A 215 -17.02 -8.92 -55.89
C SER A 215 -16.42 -7.50 -55.86
N ALA A 216 -15.12 -7.24 -55.70
CA ALA A 216 -13.92 -7.89 -55.13
C ALA A 216 -12.71 -7.01 -55.57
N VAL A 217 -11.50 -7.29 -55.08
CA VAL A 217 -10.17 -6.89 -55.64
C VAL A 217 -9.50 -5.58 -55.17
N TYR A 218 -8.48 -5.75 -54.29
CA TYR A 218 -7.17 -5.07 -54.14
C TYR A 218 -7.00 -3.54 -53.90
N GLY A 219 -6.08 -3.22 -52.98
CA GLY A 219 -5.41 -1.90 -52.82
C GLY A 219 -4.68 -1.76 -51.48
N GLU A 220 -3.39 -1.36 -51.47
CA GLU A 220 -2.52 -1.33 -50.27
C GLU A 220 -2.43 0.05 -49.56
N SER A 221 -1.88 0.02 -48.34
CA SER A 221 -0.98 1.01 -47.69
C SER A 221 -1.53 2.11 -46.75
N SER A 222 -0.85 2.25 -45.60
CA SER A 222 -0.74 3.42 -44.67
C SER A 222 -2.05 3.98 -44.05
N ASP A 223 -2.07 4.54 -42.83
CA ASP A 223 -1.05 4.70 -41.78
C ASP A 223 -1.75 4.95 -40.40
N PHE A 224 -1.02 4.65 -39.32
CA PHE A 224 -1.12 5.25 -37.97
C PHE A 224 -2.40 5.21 -37.07
N SER A 225 -2.06 5.17 -35.76
CA SER A 225 -2.74 5.71 -34.57
C SER A 225 -3.98 5.02 -33.96
N ASP A 226 -3.78 4.61 -32.70
CA ASP A 226 -4.66 4.81 -31.53
C ASP A 226 -5.88 3.87 -31.33
N ILE A 227 -6.18 3.32 -30.13
CA ILE A 227 -5.55 3.42 -28.78
C ILE A 227 -5.81 2.11 -27.97
N CYS A 228 -4.92 1.78 -27.01
CA CYS A 228 -5.06 0.70 -26.01
C CYS A 228 -5.66 1.26 -24.68
N SER A 229 -6.74 0.72 -24.11
CA SER A 229 -6.82 -0.37 -23.09
C SER A 229 -6.09 -0.12 -21.75
N GLN A 230 -6.79 -0.19 -20.60
CA GLN A 230 -6.16 -0.28 -19.25
C GLN A 230 -7.11 -0.68 -18.08
N SER A 231 -6.66 -1.63 -17.25
CA SER A 231 -7.16 -1.99 -15.91
C SER A 231 -6.12 -1.67 -14.83
N PHE A 232 -6.41 -1.49 -13.53
CA PHE A 232 -7.63 -0.97 -12.93
C PHE A 232 -7.58 0.55 -12.93
N SER A 233 -8.73 1.19 -13.14
CA SER A 233 -8.81 2.63 -13.19
C SER A 233 -10.17 3.11 -12.70
N LEU A 234 -10.21 4.35 -12.20
CA LEU A 234 -11.44 5.14 -12.21
C LEU A 234 -12.12 5.08 -13.60
N SER A 235 -11.32 5.03 -14.68
CA SER A 235 -11.78 4.86 -16.07
C SER A 235 -12.22 3.45 -16.49
N GLU A 236 -11.81 2.37 -15.82
CA GLU A 236 -12.36 1.03 -16.12
C GLU A 236 -13.83 0.97 -15.66
N ILE A 237 -14.10 1.62 -14.53
CA ILE A 237 -15.46 1.85 -14.04
C ILE A 237 -16.14 3.03 -14.78
N HIS A 238 -15.44 3.88 -15.54
CA HIS A 238 -16.13 4.76 -16.50
C HIS A 238 -16.73 3.93 -17.63
N ASP A 239 -15.96 2.99 -18.16
CA ASP A 239 -16.47 2.14 -19.23
C ASP A 239 -17.54 1.18 -18.68
N GLU A 240 -17.44 0.60 -17.47
CA GLU A 240 -18.57 -0.13 -16.86
C GLU A 240 -19.84 0.74 -16.69
N LEU A 241 -19.70 1.97 -16.14
CA LEU A 241 -20.82 2.90 -15.95
C LEU A 241 -21.47 3.31 -17.29
N MET A 242 -20.72 3.28 -18.40
CA MET A 242 -21.20 3.71 -19.71
C MET A 242 -21.64 2.54 -20.61
N ASP A 243 -21.07 1.35 -20.49
CA ASP A 243 -21.46 0.15 -21.25
C ASP A 243 -22.67 -0.58 -20.64
N GLU A 244 -22.92 -0.47 -19.34
CA GLU A 244 -24.25 -0.81 -18.80
C GLU A 244 -25.26 0.34 -19.03
N ALA A 245 -24.83 1.61 -19.13
CA ALA A 245 -25.69 2.68 -19.64
C ALA A 245 -26.08 2.49 -21.12
N ASN A 246 -25.29 1.78 -21.94
CA ASN A 246 -25.70 1.31 -23.27
C ASN A 246 -26.86 0.29 -23.25
N LYS A 247 -27.23 -0.24 -22.06
CA LYS A 247 -28.48 -1.00 -21.83
C LYS A 247 -29.51 -0.23 -21.01
N SER A 248 -29.27 1.03 -20.67
CA SER A 248 -30.27 1.86 -20.02
C SER A 248 -31.48 2.10 -20.92
N LYS A 249 -32.67 2.15 -20.29
CA LYS A 249 -33.96 2.41 -20.96
C LYS A 249 -33.85 3.75 -21.71
N LYS A 250 -34.40 3.83 -22.95
CA LYS A 250 -34.42 5.03 -23.83
C LYS A 250 -34.42 6.35 -23.03
N PHE A 251 -33.58 7.31 -23.39
CA PHE A 251 -33.66 8.67 -22.83
C PHE A 251 -35.08 9.22 -23.04
N CYS A 252 -35.76 9.46 -21.92
CA CYS A 252 -37.16 9.88 -21.84
C CYS A 252 -37.26 10.95 -20.75
N VAL A 253 -37.68 12.17 -21.13
CA VAL A 253 -37.99 13.21 -20.15
C VAL A 253 -39.46 13.09 -19.73
N ALA A 254 -39.71 13.01 -18.43
CA ALA A 254 -41.06 12.97 -17.89
C ALA A 254 -41.68 14.39 -17.78
N ARG A 255 -42.79 14.60 -18.50
CA ARG A 255 -43.65 15.81 -18.63
C ARG A 255 -43.33 16.74 -19.81
N ILE A 256 -44.11 16.57 -20.88
CA ILE A 256 -44.33 17.58 -21.92
C ILE A 256 -45.18 18.71 -21.32
N SER A 257 -44.70 19.96 -21.40
CA SER A 257 -45.41 21.13 -20.88
C SER A 257 -46.55 21.56 -21.79
N LYS A 258 -47.79 21.57 -21.29
CA LYS A 258 -48.95 22.12 -22.01
C LYS A 258 -48.96 23.65 -21.95
N ASN A 259 -48.04 24.31 -22.66
CA ASN A 259 -48.23 25.61 -23.35
C ASN A 259 -46.90 26.24 -23.85
N LYS A 260 -46.38 25.79 -25.00
CA LYS A 260 -45.89 26.65 -26.11
C LYS A 260 -45.30 25.81 -27.26
N SER A 261 -45.49 26.28 -28.49
CA SER A 261 -44.80 25.87 -29.73
C SER A 261 -44.45 24.38 -29.93
N ILE A 262 -45.29 23.70 -30.73
CA ILE A 262 -45.08 22.33 -31.27
C ILE A 262 -43.67 22.14 -31.91
N ASN A 263 -43.00 23.22 -32.30
CA ASN A 263 -41.66 23.20 -32.90
C ASN A 263 -40.54 22.90 -31.87
N VAL A 264 -40.63 23.38 -30.62
CA VAL A 264 -39.61 23.12 -29.59
C VAL A 264 -39.68 21.66 -29.12
N ASP A 265 -40.87 21.17 -28.77
CA ASP A 265 -41.09 19.77 -28.37
C ASP A 265 -40.61 18.77 -29.45
N PHE A 266 -40.82 19.08 -30.73
CA PHE A 266 -40.35 18.26 -31.84
C PHE A 266 -38.81 18.30 -31.98
N ARG A 267 -38.18 19.48 -31.85
CA ARG A 267 -36.71 19.60 -31.86
C ARG A 267 -36.09 18.87 -30.69
N LEU A 268 -36.65 19.02 -29.49
CA LEU A 268 -36.23 18.31 -28.28
C LEU A 268 -36.31 16.79 -28.49
N SER A 269 -37.47 16.29 -28.92
CA SER A 269 -37.68 14.85 -29.21
C SER A 269 -36.70 14.31 -30.26
N ARG A 270 -36.36 15.11 -31.28
CA ARG A 270 -35.36 14.76 -32.29
C ARG A 270 -33.94 14.76 -31.73
N GLY A 271 -33.56 15.75 -30.91
CA GLY A 271 -32.26 15.78 -30.24
C GLY A 271 -32.07 14.56 -29.34
N ILE A 272 -33.11 14.21 -28.57
CA ILE A 272 -33.20 13.00 -27.75
C ILE A 272 -33.01 11.73 -28.58
N ALA A 273 -33.68 11.62 -29.74
CA ALA A 273 -33.49 10.50 -30.65
C ALA A 273 -32.04 10.42 -31.16
N GLN A 274 -31.41 11.56 -31.47
CA GLN A 274 -29.99 11.59 -31.87
C GLN A 274 -29.03 11.17 -30.75
N VAL A 275 -29.30 11.48 -29.48
CA VAL A 275 -28.53 10.93 -28.34
C VAL A 275 -28.68 9.41 -28.27
N ASN A 276 -29.91 8.90 -28.33
CA ASN A 276 -30.19 7.46 -28.32
C ASN A 276 -29.63 6.71 -29.55
N GLU A 277 -29.38 7.41 -30.67
CA GLU A 277 -28.73 6.88 -31.88
C GLU A 277 -27.20 7.00 -31.86
N GLY A 278 -26.58 7.50 -30.77
CA GLY A 278 -25.14 7.73 -30.68
C GLY A 278 -24.61 8.93 -31.48
N LYS A 279 -25.50 9.74 -32.07
CA LYS A 279 -25.15 10.87 -32.94
C LYS A 279 -24.98 12.16 -32.13
N TYR A 280 -24.09 12.12 -31.14
CA TYR A 280 -23.96 13.15 -30.10
C TYR A 280 -23.71 14.55 -30.66
N SER A 281 -22.86 14.71 -31.68
CA SER A 281 -22.61 16.01 -32.34
C SER A 281 -23.85 16.61 -33.01
N HIS A 282 -24.71 15.77 -33.59
CA HIS A 282 -25.97 16.20 -34.20
C HIS A 282 -27.01 16.52 -33.11
N ALA A 283 -27.03 15.76 -32.01
CA ALA A 283 -27.85 16.05 -30.85
C ALA A 283 -27.49 17.42 -30.24
N ILE A 284 -26.19 17.67 -29.99
CA ILE A 284 -25.66 18.94 -29.49
C ILE A 284 -26.10 20.10 -30.39
N SER A 285 -25.89 20.03 -31.71
CA SER A 285 -26.34 21.08 -32.64
C SER A 285 -27.86 21.30 -32.66
N ILE A 286 -28.67 20.28 -32.32
CA ILE A 286 -30.13 20.44 -32.18
C ILE A 286 -30.47 21.13 -30.86
N PHE A 287 -29.81 20.77 -29.75
CA PHE A 287 -30.02 21.40 -28.45
C PHE A 287 -29.48 22.83 -28.41
N ASP A 288 -28.34 23.12 -29.04
CA ASP A 288 -27.81 24.48 -29.19
C ASP A 288 -28.84 25.42 -29.81
N LYS A 289 -29.53 24.98 -30.87
CA LYS A 289 -30.61 25.76 -31.52
C LYS A 289 -31.88 25.92 -30.67
N ILE A 290 -32.06 25.11 -29.64
CA ILE A 290 -33.11 25.32 -28.63
C ILE A 290 -32.62 26.35 -27.61
N LEU A 291 -31.34 26.27 -27.21
CA LEU A 291 -30.71 27.14 -26.21
C LEU A 291 -30.30 28.52 -26.77
N GLU A 292 -30.23 28.69 -28.09
CA GLU A 292 -30.18 30.00 -28.76
C GLU A 292 -31.51 30.76 -28.61
N GLU A 293 -32.64 30.05 -28.59
CA GLU A 293 -33.99 30.62 -28.45
C GLU A 293 -34.41 30.75 -26.98
N GLU A 294 -34.16 29.71 -26.17
CA GLU A 294 -34.51 29.63 -24.75
C GLU A 294 -33.27 29.15 -23.94
N PRO A 295 -32.33 30.04 -23.58
CA PRO A 295 -31.02 29.67 -23.01
C PRO A 295 -31.04 28.84 -21.72
N ASP A 296 -32.13 28.92 -20.97
CA ASP A 296 -32.29 28.29 -19.66
C ASP A 296 -33.27 27.10 -19.71
N TYR A 297 -33.64 26.61 -20.90
CA TYR A 297 -34.59 25.50 -21.07
C TYR A 297 -34.03 24.18 -20.51
N PRO A 298 -34.54 23.67 -19.36
CA PRO A 298 -33.87 22.60 -18.60
C PRO A 298 -33.70 21.31 -19.39
N GLU A 299 -34.69 20.93 -20.20
CA GLU A 299 -34.70 19.67 -20.93
C GLU A 299 -33.68 19.63 -22.07
N ALA A 300 -33.42 20.77 -22.72
CA ALA A 300 -32.35 20.86 -23.73
C ALA A 300 -30.96 20.94 -23.07
N LEU A 301 -30.83 21.58 -21.90
CA LEU A 301 -29.59 21.55 -21.12
C LEU A 301 -29.25 20.13 -20.64
N ILE A 302 -30.23 19.37 -20.13
CA ILE A 302 -30.05 17.95 -19.77
C ILE A 302 -29.70 17.12 -21.01
N GLY A 303 -30.40 17.34 -22.13
CA GLY A 303 -30.11 16.64 -23.39
C GLY A 303 -28.69 16.90 -23.91
N ARG A 304 -28.25 18.16 -23.92
CA ARG A 304 -26.91 18.55 -24.38
C ARG A 304 -25.82 18.09 -23.43
N GLY A 305 -26.00 18.28 -22.12
CA GLY A 305 -25.10 17.77 -21.09
C GLY A 305 -24.95 16.25 -21.15
N THR A 306 -26.03 15.52 -21.45
CA THR A 306 -25.97 14.06 -21.64
C THR A 306 -25.16 13.69 -22.89
N ALA A 307 -25.30 14.43 -23.99
CA ALA A 307 -24.49 14.23 -25.19
C ALA A 307 -22.99 14.52 -24.94
N TYR A 308 -22.66 15.60 -24.21
CA TYR A 308 -21.29 15.89 -23.77
C TYR A 308 -20.72 14.77 -22.88
N ALA A 309 -21.51 14.24 -21.94
CA ALA A 309 -21.09 13.13 -21.08
C ALA A 309 -20.74 11.86 -21.89
N PHE A 310 -21.54 11.52 -22.91
CA PHE A 310 -21.23 10.42 -23.83
C PHE A 310 -20.00 10.70 -24.72
N GLN A 311 -19.67 11.96 -24.99
CA GLN A 311 -18.40 12.36 -25.63
C GLN A 311 -17.21 12.42 -24.65
N ARG A 312 -17.39 12.02 -23.38
CA ARG A 312 -16.43 12.17 -22.28
C ARG A 312 -16.05 13.62 -21.94
N GLU A 313 -16.80 14.62 -22.43
CA GLU A 313 -16.66 16.04 -22.07
C GLU A 313 -17.34 16.35 -20.72
N LEU A 314 -16.90 15.66 -19.66
CA LEU A 314 -17.57 15.63 -18.35
C LEU A 314 -17.71 17.01 -17.69
N HIS A 315 -16.74 17.92 -17.86
CA HIS A 315 -16.84 19.29 -17.35
C HIS A 315 -17.94 20.11 -18.08
N ALA A 316 -18.08 19.95 -19.40
CA ALA A 316 -19.15 20.62 -20.16
C ALA A 316 -20.52 20.05 -19.77
N ALA A 317 -20.61 18.72 -19.60
CA ALA A 317 -21.80 18.05 -19.08
C ALA A 317 -22.23 18.59 -17.69
N ILE A 318 -21.29 18.69 -16.74
CA ILE A 318 -21.54 19.20 -15.39
C ILE A 318 -21.98 20.68 -15.40
N ALA A 319 -21.44 21.50 -16.31
CA ALA A 319 -21.86 22.88 -16.49
C ALA A 319 -23.32 22.96 -16.95
N ASP A 320 -23.70 22.20 -17.99
CA ASP A 320 -25.06 22.15 -18.50
C ASP A 320 -26.06 21.60 -17.47
N PHE A 321 -25.73 20.51 -16.77
CA PHE A 321 -26.60 19.98 -15.71
C PHE A 321 -26.74 20.96 -14.54
N THR A 322 -25.66 21.68 -14.19
CA THR A 322 -25.73 22.73 -13.16
C THR A 322 -26.63 23.88 -13.59
N LYS A 323 -26.58 24.27 -14.86
CA LYS A 323 -27.48 25.30 -15.41
C LYS A 323 -28.94 24.82 -15.44
N ALA A 324 -29.18 23.55 -15.79
CA ALA A 324 -30.51 22.94 -15.72
C ALA A 324 -31.09 22.95 -14.30
N ILE A 325 -30.27 22.63 -13.29
CA ILE A 325 -30.64 22.68 -11.86
C ILE A 325 -30.90 24.13 -11.39
N GLN A 326 -30.14 25.11 -11.88
CA GLN A 326 -30.37 26.53 -11.56
C GLN A 326 -31.69 27.04 -12.14
N SER A 327 -32.04 26.62 -13.36
CA SER A 327 -33.31 26.97 -14.01
C SER A 327 -34.51 26.24 -13.38
N ASN A 328 -34.36 24.94 -13.12
CA ASN A 328 -35.38 24.11 -12.49
C ASN A 328 -34.76 23.21 -11.38
N PRO A 329 -34.77 23.67 -10.12
CA PRO A 329 -34.25 22.89 -8.99
C PRO A 329 -34.96 21.55 -8.76
N SER A 330 -36.16 21.36 -9.31
CA SER A 330 -36.95 20.13 -9.23
C SER A 330 -36.68 19.14 -10.36
N ALA A 331 -35.71 19.40 -11.25
CA ALA A 331 -35.31 18.49 -12.31
C ALA A 331 -34.44 17.33 -11.78
N GLY A 332 -35.08 16.30 -11.22
CA GLY A 332 -34.40 15.12 -10.64
C GLY A 332 -33.38 14.45 -11.57
N GLU A 333 -33.69 14.35 -12.87
CA GLU A 333 -32.77 13.81 -13.89
C GLU A 333 -31.47 14.62 -13.99
N ALA A 334 -31.52 15.95 -13.84
CA ALA A 334 -30.32 16.79 -13.89
C ALA A 334 -29.41 16.55 -12.67
N TRP A 335 -30.00 16.34 -11.48
CA TRP A 335 -29.25 15.93 -10.29
C TRP A 335 -28.61 14.56 -10.48
N LYS A 336 -29.35 13.55 -10.97
CA LYS A 336 -28.81 12.22 -11.27
C LYS A 336 -27.63 12.27 -12.24
N ARG A 337 -27.82 12.93 -13.38
CA ARG A 337 -26.80 13.01 -14.45
C ARG A 337 -25.56 13.80 -14.03
N ARG A 338 -25.72 14.87 -13.24
CA ARG A 338 -24.56 15.58 -12.66
C ARG A 338 -23.82 14.70 -11.65
N GLY A 339 -24.55 13.95 -10.82
CA GLY A 339 -23.98 12.97 -9.90
C GLY A 339 -23.13 11.91 -10.62
N GLN A 340 -23.65 11.34 -11.71
CA GLN A 340 -22.92 10.38 -12.56
C GLN A 340 -21.65 11.01 -13.18
N ALA A 341 -21.76 12.21 -13.78
CA ALA A 341 -20.61 12.88 -14.39
C ALA A 341 -19.53 13.28 -13.35
N ARG A 342 -19.93 13.63 -12.13
CA ARG A 342 -19.04 13.88 -10.99
C ARG A 342 -18.38 12.62 -10.46
N ALA A 343 -19.14 11.52 -10.37
CA ALA A 343 -18.60 10.22 -10.01
C ALA A 343 -17.53 9.74 -10.99
N ALA A 344 -17.70 10.04 -12.28
CA ALA A 344 -16.68 9.84 -13.29
C ALA A 344 -15.44 10.74 -13.02
N LEU A 345 -15.60 12.05 -12.82
CA LEU A 345 -14.45 12.91 -12.43
C LEU A 345 -13.79 12.57 -11.08
N GLY A 346 -14.33 11.63 -10.30
CA GLY A 346 -13.84 11.26 -8.97
C GLY A 346 -14.31 12.20 -7.86
N GLU A 347 -15.14 13.20 -8.16
CA GLU A 347 -15.82 14.13 -7.25
C GLU A 347 -16.88 13.37 -6.41
N SER A 348 -16.44 12.42 -5.60
CA SER A 348 -17.28 11.39 -4.99
C SER A 348 -18.24 11.95 -3.94
N ALA A 349 -17.83 12.96 -3.17
CA ALA A 349 -18.68 13.57 -2.15
C ALA A 349 -19.81 14.39 -2.78
N GLU A 350 -19.49 15.16 -3.82
CA GLU A 350 -20.40 15.95 -4.61
C GLU A 350 -21.37 15.04 -5.40
N ALA A 351 -20.88 13.91 -5.92
CA ALA A 351 -21.68 12.89 -6.58
C ALA A 351 -22.68 12.23 -5.61
N ILE A 352 -22.25 11.84 -4.40
CA ILE A 352 -23.13 11.28 -3.36
C ILE A 352 -24.22 12.30 -2.98
N ALA A 353 -23.87 13.58 -2.85
CA ALA A 353 -24.84 14.64 -2.57
C ALA A 353 -25.88 14.81 -3.69
N ASP A 354 -25.44 14.85 -4.95
CA ASP A 354 -26.31 14.98 -6.12
C ASP A 354 -27.23 13.75 -6.30
N LEU A 355 -26.71 12.54 -6.16
CA LEU A 355 -27.49 11.30 -6.25
C LEU A 355 -28.48 11.16 -5.08
N THR A 356 -28.09 11.59 -3.87
CA THR A 356 -29.01 11.69 -2.73
C THR A 356 -30.14 12.68 -3.00
N LYS A 357 -29.84 13.81 -3.67
CA LYS A 357 -30.86 14.78 -4.06
C LYS A 357 -31.78 14.25 -5.15
N ALA A 358 -31.26 13.43 -6.08
CA ALA A 358 -32.07 12.76 -7.09
C ALA A 358 -33.08 11.77 -6.47
N LEU A 359 -32.68 11.02 -5.42
CA LEU A 359 -33.59 10.13 -4.66
C LEU A 359 -34.70 10.87 -3.90
N GLU A 360 -34.58 12.17 -3.60
CA GLU A 360 -35.72 12.93 -3.07
C GLU A 360 -36.84 13.11 -4.11
N PHE A 361 -36.52 13.05 -5.40
CA PHE A 361 -37.48 13.14 -6.51
C PHE A 361 -37.94 11.76 -7.01
N GLU A 362 -37.07 10.76 -6.96
CA GLU A 362 -37.36 9.37 -7.35
C GLU A 362 -36.96 8.38 -6.22
N PRO A 363 -37.76 8.25 -5.14
CA PRO A 363 -37.34 7.54 -3.92
C PRO A 363 -37.05 6.04 -4.07
N ASP A 364 -37.68 5.39 -5.05
CA ASP A 364 -37.60 3.94 -5.30
C ASP A 364 -36.87 3.62 -6.62
N SER A 365 -35.86 4.42 -6.99
CA SER A 365 -35.13 4.30 -8.26
C SER A 365 -33.92 3.35 -8.14
N PRO A 366 -33.98 2.11 -8.68
CA PRO A 366 -32.89 1.14 -8.57
C PRO A 366 -31.62 1.60 -9.28
N ASP A 367 -31.76 2.33 -10.39
CA ASP A 367 -30.66 2.97 -11.12
C ASP A 367 -29.87 3.92 -10.20
N ILE A 368 -30.56 4.78 -9.42
CA ILE A 368 -29.87 5.76 -8.54
C ILE A 368 -29.25 5.08 -7.31
N TRP A 369 -29.89 4.05 -6.76
CA TRP A 369 -29.28 3.25 -5.70
C TRP A 369 -28.04 2.49 -6.17
N HIS A 370 -28.06 1.91 -7.37
CA HIS A 370 -26.89 1.24 -7.96
C HIS A 370 -25.71 2.21 -8.09
N GLU A 371 -25.95 3.35 -8.72
CA GLU A 371 -24.97 4.43 -8.90
C GLU A 371 -24.41 4.93 -7.57
N ARG A 372 -25.29 5.36 -6.64
CA ARG A 372 -24.84 5.88 -5.33
C ARG A 372 -24.13 4.81 -4.52
N GLY A 373 -24.55 3.55 -4.64
CA GLY A 373 -23.89 2.40 -4.03
C GLY A 373 -22.46 2.19 -4.53
N ILE A 374 -22.22 2.29 -5.85
CA ILE A 374 -20.87 2.23 -6.44
C ILE A 374 -20.01 3.42 -5.98
N VAL A 375 -20.57 4.63 -5.95
CA VAL A 375 -19.83 5.82 -5.48
C VAL A 375 -19.50 5.71 -3.99
N ASN A 376 -20.44 5.26 -3.15
CA ASN A 376 -20.20 4.99 -1.74
C ASN A 376 -19.11 3.93 -1.53
N PHE A 377 -19.08 2.87 -2.36
CA PHE A 377 -18.01 1.86 -2.34
C PHE A 377 -16.64 2.46 -2.67
N LYS A 378 -16.55 3.24 -3.77
CA LYS A 378 -15.31 3.96 -4.16
C LYS A 378 -14.86 4.95 -3.07
N PHE A 379 -15.80 5.65 -2.45
CA PHE A 379 -15.59 6.57 -1.33
C PHE A 379 -15.28 5.88 0.01
N LYS A 380 -15.35 4.54 0.04
CA LYS A 380 -15.07 3.67 1.19
C LYS A 380 -16.07 3.78 2.35
N ASP A 381 -17.28 4.28 2.09
CA ASP A 381 -18.43 4.07 2.97
C ASP A 381 -19.16 2.79 2.56
N TYR A 382 -18.55 1.65 2.92
CA TYR A 382 -19.05 0.32 2.57
C TYR A 382 -20.42 0.02 3.20
N LYS A 383 -20.79 0.64 4.33
CA LYS A 383 -22.12 0.53 4.94
C LYS A 383 -23.18 1.17 4.05
N ALA A 384 -22.99 2.44 3.66
CA ALA A 384 -23.90 3.11 2.74
C ALA A 384 -23.97 2.39 1.38
N ALA A 385 -22.84 1.86 0.89
CA ALA A 385 -22.81 1.02 -0.30
C ALA A 385 -23.65 -0.26 -0.15
N VAL A 386 -23.51 -1.00 0.97
CA VAL A 386 -24.33 -2.20 1.22
C VAL A 386 -25.81 -1.85 1.35
N GLU A 387 -26.18 -0.73 1.98
CA GLU A 387 -27.57 -0.28 2.10
C GLU A 387 -28.20 -0.01 0.72
N ASP A 388 -27.54 0.83 -0.08
CA ASP A 388 -27.99 1.21 -1.44
C ASP A 388 -28.04 -0.01 -2.38
N LEU A 389 -26.96 -0.79 -2.46
CA LEU A 389 -26.89 -1.95 -3.36
C LEU A 389 -27.87 -3.06 -2.92
N SER A 390 -28.11 -3.21 -1.61
CA SER A 390 -29.16 -4.10 -1.09
C SER A 390 -30.58 -3.59 -1.37
N ALA A 391 -30.79 -2.28 -1.56
CA ALA A 391 -32.08 -1.74 -2.00
C ALA A 391 -32.28 -1.99 -3.50
N CYS A 392 -31.26 -1.71 -4.32
CA CYS A 392 -31.24 -2.00 -5.75
C CYS A 392 -31.61 -3.45 -6.06
N VAL A 393 -30.86 -4.44 -5.55
CA VAL A 393 -31.08 -5.87 -5.89
C VAL A 393 -32.38 -6.48 -5.32
N LYS A 394 -33.09 -5.77 -4.44
CA LYS A 394 -34.45 -6.19 -4.01
C LYS A 394 -35.49 -5.90 -5.10
N VAL A 395 -35.30 -4.80 -5.84
CA VAL A 395 -36.16 -4.37 -6.94
C VAL A 395 -35.70 -5.01 -8.26
N GLU A 396 -34.44 -4.81 -8.64
CA GLU A 396 -33.84 -5.38 -9.86
C GLU A 396 -32.99 -6.61 -9.53
N LYS A 397 -33.65 -7.77 -9.50
CA LYS A 397 -33.07 -9.07 -9.09
C LYS A 397 -32.12 -9.70 -10.13
N ASP A 398 -32.01 -9.05 -11.29
CA ASP A 398 -31.16 -9.38 -12.43
C ASP A 398 -30.03 -8.34 -12.66
N ASN A 399 -29.86 -7.37 -11.75
CA ASN A 399 -28.75 -6.43 -11.82
C ASN A 399 -27.43 -7.07 -11.31
N LYS A 400 -26.69 -7.70 -12.24
CA LYS A 400 -25.41 -8.40 -11.99
C LYS A 400 -24.31 -7.48 -11.43
N SER A 401 -24.28 -6.22 -11.83
CA SER A 401 -23.31 -5.23 -11.38
C SER A 401 -23.57 -4.84 -9.92
N ALA A 402 -24.83 -4.56 -9.57
CA ALA A 402 -25.24 -4.32 -8.19
C ALA A 402 -24.88 -5.48 -7.25
N TYR A 403 -25.09 -6.74 -7.66
CA TYR A 403 -24.65 -7.90 -6.89
C TYR A 403 -23.12 -8.01 -6.75
N THR A 404 -22.36 -7.62 -7.76
CA THR A 404 -20.90 -7.65 -7.76
C THR A 404 -20.33 -6.63 -6.76
N TYR A 405 -20.76 -5.37 -6.84
CA TYR A 405 -20.36 -4.33 -5.89
C TYR A 405 -20.89 -4.58 -4.47
N LEU A 406 -22.07 -5.21 -4.32
CA LEU A 406 -22.59 -5.64 -3.03
C LEU A 406 -21.67 -6.70 -2.39
N GLY A 407 -21.17 -7.65 -3.18
CA GLY A 407 -20.17 -8.63 -2.74
C GLY A 407 -18.88 -7.97 -2.24
N LEU A 408 -18.36 -7.00 -2.99
CA LEU A 408 -17.15 -6.25 -2.61
C LEU A 408 -17.33 -5.45 -1.31
N ALA A 409 -18.45 -4.74 -1.16
CA ALA A 409 -18.75 -3.95 0.02
C ALA A 409 -18.95 -4.85 1.27
N LEU A 410 -19.66 -5.98 1.12
CA LEU A 410 -19.82 -6.99 2.17
C LEU A 410 -18.48 -7.64 2.57
N SER A 411 -17.61 -7.91 1.59
CA SER A 411 -16.25 -8.44 1.84
C SER A 411 -15.44 -7.46 2.70
N SER A 412 -15.46 -6.17 2.35
CA SER A 412 -14.82 -5.12 3.15
C SER A 412 -15.39 -5.02 4.57
N LEU A 413 -16.71 -5.14 4.74
CA LEU A 413 -17.36 -5.22 6.05
C LEU A 413 -17.17 -6.58 6.77
N GLY A 414 -16.38 -7.51 6.24
CA GLY A 414 -16.11 -8.84 6.80
C GLY A 414 -17.31 -9.77 6.85
N GLU A 415 -18.36 -9.50 6.07
CA GLU A 415 -19.57 -10.33 5.96
C GLU A 415 -19.39 -11.42 4.90
N TYR A 416 -18.28 -12.17 5.00
CA TYR A 416 -17.75 -13.03 3.92
C TYR A 416 -18.76 -14.02 3.32
N ARG A 417 -19.68 -14.58 4.12
CA ARG A 417 -20.72 -15.48 3.59
C ARG A 417 -21.68 -14.76 2.64
N ARG A 418 -22.20 -13.59 3.05
CA ARG A 418 -23.10 -12.79 2.21
C ARG A 418 -22.34 -12.23 0.99
N ALA A 419 -21.05 -11.95 1.13
CA ALA A 419 -20.20 -11.56 0.01
C ALA A 419 -20.08 -12.67 -1.04
N GLU A 420 -19.77 -13.90 -0.63
CA GLU A 420 -19.72 -15.09 -1.50
C GLU A 420 -21.09 -15.34 -2.19
N GLU A 421 -22.18 -15.26 -1.43
CA GLU A 421 -23.55 -15.39 -1.95
C GLU A 421 -23.87 -14.33 -3.02
N ALA A 422 -23.50 -13.06 -2.80
CA ALA A 422 -23.73 -11.97 -3.74
C ALA A 422 -22.91 -12.11 -5.03
N HIS A 423 -21.61 -12.43 -4.92
CA HIS A 423 -20.75 -12.69 -6.08
C HIS A 423 -21.25 -13.89 -6.91
N MET A 424 -21.60 -15.01 -6.26
CA MET A 424 -22.21 -16.15 -6.96
C MET A 424 -23.54 -15.77 -7.61
N LYS A 425 -24.30 -14.83 -7.04
CA LYS A 425 -25.57 -14.39 -7.63
C LYS A 425 -25.37 -13.59 -8.92
N ALA A 426 -24.36 -12.70 -8.98
CA ALA A 426 -23.99 -12.01 -10.22
C ALA A 426 -23.64 -13.00 -11.35
N ILE A 427 -22.82 -14.02 -11.03
CA ILE A 427 -22.41 -15.08 -11.97
C ILE A 427 -23.59 -15.98 -12.40
N GLN A 428 -24.56 -16.22 -11.53
CA GLN A 428 -25.78 -16.96 -11.88
C GLN A 428 -26.70 -16.20 -12.85
N ILE A 429 -26.69 -14.87 -12.79
CA ILE A 429 -27.48 -14.01 -13.68
C ILE A 429 -26.84 -13.96 -15.07
N ASP A 430 -25.53 -13.72 -15.13
CA ASP A 430 -24.76 -13.70 -16.37
C ASP A 430 -23.42 -14.41 -16.17
N ARG A 431 -23.36 -15.66 -16.64
CA ARG A 431 -22.14 -16.47 -16.55
C ARG A 431 -20.97 -15.86 -17.33
N ASN A 432 -21.24 -15.06 -18.36
CA ASN A 432 -20.22 -14.48 -19.23
C ASN A 432 -19.67 -13.15 -18.72
N PHE A 433 -20.16 -12.65 -17.56
CA PHE A 433 -19.64 -11.44 -16.93
C PHE A 433 -18.33 -11.74 -16.18
N LEU A 434 -17.21 -11.62 -16.90
CA LEU A 434 -15.88 -12.04 -16.44
C LEU A 434 -15.40 -11.27 -15.21
N GLU A 435 -15.84 -10.02 -15.06
CA GLU A 435 -15.51 -9.12 -13.96
C GLU A 435 -16.04 -9.68 -12.64
N ALA A 436 -17.28 -10.20 -12.60
CA ALA A 436 -17.84 -10.84 -11.41
C ALA A 436 -17.04 -12.08 -10.98
N TRP A 437 -16.55 -12.88 -11.93
CA TRP A 437 -15.65 -14.00 -11.65
C TRP A 437 -14.27 -13.54 -11.16
N ALA A 438 -13.73 -12.46 -11.72
CA ALA A 438 -12.46 -11.88 -11.27
C ALA A 438 -12.56 -11.35 -9.83
N HIS A 439 -13.68 -10.70 -9.48
CA HIS A 439 -13.95 -10.27 -8.11
C HIS A 439 -14.17 -11.43 -7.13
N LEU A 440 -14.88 -12.49 -7.54
CA LEU A 440 -15.00 -13.72 -6.73
C LEU A 440 -13.65 -14.40 -6.52
N THR A 441 -12.79 -14.40 -7.56
CA THR A 441 -11.41 -14.89 -7.47
C THR A 441 -10.61 -14.10 -6.43
N GLN A 442 -10.63 -12.76 -6.49
CA GLN A 442 -9.93 -11.91 -5.54
C GLN A 442 -10.44 -12.13 -4.10
N PHE A 443 -11.76 -12.25 -3.91
CA PHE A 443 -12.36 -12.60 -2.61
C PHE A 443 -11.78 -13.91 -2.06
N TYR A 444 -11.67 -14.97 -2.88
CA TYR A 444 -11.05 -16.22 -2.43
C TYR A 444 -9.55 -16.10 -2.18
N GLN A 445 -8.83 -15.26 -2.93
CA GLN A 445 -7.41 -14.96 -2.67
C GLN A 445 -7.21 -14.23 -1.33
N ASP A 446 -8.05 -13.24 -1.03
CA ASP A 446 -8.01 -12.47 0.22
C ASP A 446 -8.33 -13.35 1.44
N MET A 447 -9.25 -14.31 1.26
CA MET A 447 -9.55 -15.36 2.24
C MET A 447 -8.49 -16.48 2.31
N ALA A 448 -7.51 -16.48 1.40
CA ALA A 448 -6.49 -17.53 1.20
C ALA A 448 -7.03 -18.93 0.82
N ASN A 449 -8.21 -18.99 0.18
CA ASN A 449 -8.76 -20.21 -0.40
C ASN A 449 -8.25 -20.40 -1.86
N SER A 450 -7.04 -20.96 -1.99
CA SER A 450 -6.41 -21.17 -3.29
C SER A 450 -7.15 -22.15 -4.20
N GLU A 451 -7.82 -23.16 -3.65
CA GLU A 451 -8.57 -24.16 -4.41
C GLU A 451 -9.75 -23.51 -5.17
N LYS A 452 -10.63 -22.79 -4.46
CA LYS A 452 -11.74 -22.07 -5.09
C LYS A 452 -11.26 -20.97 -6.03
N ALA A 453 -10.20 -20.24 -5.68
CA ALA A 453 -9.63 -19.23 -6.55
C ALA A 453 -9.10 -19.82 -7.87
N LEU A 454 -8.37 -20.94 -7.83
CA LEU A 454 -7.92 -21.65 -9.03
C LEU A 454 -9.08 -22.19 -9.87
N GLN A 455 -10.17 -22.65 -9.24
CA GLN A 455 -11.37 -23.06 -9.95
C GLN A 455 -12.04 -21.90 -10.69
N CYS A 456 -12.25 -20.75 -10.04
CA CYS A 456 -12.80 -19.56 -10.70
C CYS A 456 -11.90 -19.11 -11.88
N LEU A 457 -10.59 -19.13 -11.71
CA LEU A 457 -9.62 -18.82 -12.77
C LEU A 457 -9.65 -19.81 -13.94
N HIS A 458 -9.96 -21.09 -13.66
CA HIS A 458 -10.17 -22.07 -14.71
C HIS A 458 -11.47 -21.78 -15.49
N ASP A 459 -12.57 -21.49 -14.78
CA ASP A 459 -13.86 -21.18 -15.40
C ASP A 459 -13.80 -19.89 -16.25
N ILE A 460 -13.12 -18.83 -15.78
CA ILE A 460 -12.90 -17.60 -16.57
C ILE A 460 -12.21 -17.93 -17.90
N LEU A 461 -11.13 -18.71 -17.87
CA LEU A 461 -10.34 -19.05 -19.05
C LEU A 461 -11.01 -20.09 -19.97
N GLN A 462 -12.05 -20.79 -19.51
CA GLN A 462 -12.95 -21.54 -20.38
C GLN A 462 -13.93 -20.63 -21.15
N ILE A 463 -14.35 -19.51 -20.54
CA ILE A 463 -15.27 -18.55 -21.16
C ILE A 463 -14.52 -17.65 -22.15
N ASP A 464 -13.41 -17.03 -21.72
CA ASP A 464 -12.49 -16.30 -22.59
C ASP A 464 -11.02 -16.56 -22.23
N GLY A 465 -10.34 -17.35 -23.08
CA GLY A 465 -8.92 -17.63 -22.96
C GLY A 465 -8.00 -16.43 -23.24
N ARG A 466 -8.52 -15.27 -23.66
CA ARG A 466 -7.78 -14.02 -23.86
C ARG A 466 -8.03 -12.97 -22.76
N PHE A 467 -8.74 -13.30 -21.69
CA PHE A 467 -8.95 -12.36 -20.58
C PHE A 467 -7.66 -12.17 -19.75
N ALA A 468 -6.88 -11.14 -20.07
CA ALA A 468 -5.54 -10.89 -19.50
C ALA A 468 -5.52 -10.85 -17.96
N LYS A 469 -6.56 -10.27 -17.35
CA LYS A 469 -6.75 -10.14 -15.89
C LYS A 469 -6.79 -11.51 -15.17
N ALA A 470 -7.26 -12.58 -15.80
CA ALA A 470 -7.18 -13.92 -15.22
C ALA A 470 -5.74 -14.46 -15.17
N TYR A 471 -4.91 -14.19 -16.18
CA TYR A 471 -3.49 -14.56 -16.15
C TYR A 471 -2.72 -13.76 -15.09
N HIS A 472 -3.07 -12.48 -14.89
CA HIS A 472 -2.55 -11.69 -13.78
C HIS A 472 -2.91 -12.32 -12.42
N LEU A 473 -4.21 -12.51 -12.15
CA LEU A 473 -4.70 -13.05 -10.88
C LEU A 473 -4.17 -14.48 -10.62
N ARG A 474 -4.08 -15.34 -11.65
CA ARG A 474 -3.48 -16.68 -11.52
C ARG A 474 -1.98 -16.61 -11.22
N GLY A 475 -1.27 -15.70 -11.89
CA GLY A 475 0.13 -15.41 -11.59
C GLY A 475 0.35 -14.89 -10.17
N LEU A 476 -0.54 -14.04 -9.66
CA LEU A 476 -0.52 -13.50 -8.28
C LEU A 476 -0.71 -14.61 -7.25
N LEU A 477 -1.69 -15.50 -7.46
CA LEU A 477 -1.90 -16.66 -6.58
C LEU A 477 -0.69 -17.60 -6.58
N LEU A 478 -0.15 -17.92 -7.75
CA LEU A 478 1.02 -18.78 -7.89
C LEU A 478 2.28 -18.14 -7.29
N HIS A 479 2.49 -16.83 -7.45
CA HIS A 479 3.56 -16.10 -6.78
C HIS A 479 3.43 -16.20 -5.25
N GLY A 480 2.23 -15.89 -4.72
CA GLY A 480 1.95 -15.97 -3.28
C GLY A 480 2.14 -17.37 -2.69
N MET A 481 1.87 -18.42 -3.46
CA MET A 481 2.10 -19.81 -3.07
C MET A 481 3.57 -20.27 -3.16
N GLY A 482 4.49 -19.44 -3.68
CA GLY A 482 5.89 -19.81 -3.93
C GLY A 482 6.09 -20.65 -5.21
N GLU A 483 5.14 -20.62 -6.14
CA GLU A 483 5.15 -21.32 -7.42
C GLU A 483 5.71 -20.45 -8.56
N HIS A 484 6.78 -19.69 -8.31
CA HIS A 484 7.30 -18.67 -9.24
C HIS A 484 7.51 -19.16 -10.69
N ARG A 485 7.91 -20.43 -10.90
CA ARG A 485 8.06 -21.00 -12.26
C ARG A 485 6.75 -21.20 -13.00
N ASN A 486 5.65 -21.47 -12.28
CA ASN A 486 4.32 -21.53 -12.87
C ASN A 486 3.77 -20.12 -13.06
N ALA A 487 3.93 -19.22 -12.07
CA ALA A 487 3.59 -17.80 -12.20
C ALA A 487 4.24 -17.14 -13.43
N ILE A 488 5.52 -17.41 -13.72
CA ILE A 488 6.22 -16.89 -14.91
C ILE A 488 5.55 -17.32 -16.21
N LYS A 489 5.06 -18.57 -16.31
CA LYS A 489 4.35 -19.06 -17.51
C LYS A 489 3.06 -18.24 -17.70
N GLU A 490 2.24 -18.16 -16.64
CA GLU A 490 0.95 -17.47 -16.65
C GLU A 490 1.10 -15.99 -17.01
N LEU A 491 1.99 -15.28 -16.31
CA LEU A 491 2.25 -13.86 -16.55
C LEU A 491 2.87 -13.59 -17.92
N SER A 492 3.55 -14.57 -18.51
CA SER A 492 4.04 -14.46 -19.89
C SER A 492 2.94 -14.64 -20.94
N VAL A 493 1.91 -15.43 -20.65
CA VAL A 493 0.70 -15.49 -21.50
C VAL A 493 -0.08 -14.18 -21.36
N GLY A 494 -0.29 -13.68 -20.14
CA GLY A 494 -0.91 -12.36 -19.89
C GLY A 494 -0.21 -11.23 -20.66
N LEU A 495 1.13 -11.15 -20.58
CA LEU A 495 1.93 -10.15 -21.30
C LEU A 495 2.06 -10.39 -22.82
N SER A 496 1.60 -11.54 -23.33
CA SER A 496 1.44 -11.77 -24.78
C SER A 496 0.10 -11.27 -25.32
N ILE A 497 -0.87 -11.03 -24.42
CA ILE A 497 -2.17 -10.43 -24.72
C ILE A 497 -2.11 -8.92 -24.51
N GLU A 498 -1.62 -8.48 -23.35
CA GLU A 498 -1.49 -7.08 -22.96
C GLU A 498 -0.04 -6.77 -22.54
N SER A 499 0.79 -6.32 -23.48
CA SER A 499 2.23 -6.13 -23.25
C SER A 499 2.58 -5.00 -22.28
N SER A 500 1.66 -4.05 -22.07
CA SER A 500 1.81 -2.88 -21.18
C SER A 500 1.28 -3.10 -19.76
N ASN A 501 0.88 -4.33 -19.41
CA ASN A 501 0.35 -4.63 -18.08
C ASN A 501 1.45 -4.56 -17.00
N ILE A 502 1.53 -3.43 -16.28
CA ILE A 502 2.54 -3.18 -15.24
C ILE A 502 2.49 -4.20 -14.09
N GLU A 503 1.30 -4.67 -13.72
CA GLU A 503 1.14 -5.63 -12.63
C GLU A 503 1.80 -6.98 -13.00
N CYS A 504 1.60 -7.42 -14.25
CA CYS A 504 2.25 -8.61 -14.78
C CYS A 504 3.77 -8.43 -14.94
N LEU A 505 4.25 -7.27 -15.42
CA LEU A 505 5.69 -7.00 -15.53
C LEU A 505 6.37 -7.04 -14.16
N TYR A 506 5.87 -6.28 -13.19
CA TYR A 506 6.41 -6.23 -11.83
C TYR A 506 6.41 -7.61 -11.16
N LEU A 507 5.31 -8.35 -11.28
CA LEU A 507 5.16 -9.64 -10.62
C LEU A 507 6.01 -10.73 -11.31
N ARG A 508 6.14 -10.70 -12.64
CA ARG A 508 7.01 -11.64 -13.37
C ARG A 508 8.48 -11.35 -13.10
N ALA A 509 8.86 -10.07 -13.01
CA ALA A 509 10.19 -9.65 -12.57
C ALA A 509 10.52 -10.17 -11.15
N SER A 510 9.58 -10.08 -10.22
CA SER A 510 9.70 -10.64 -8.85
C SER A 510 9.89 -12.16 -8.86
N CYS A 511 9.13 -12.86 -9.72
CA CYS A 511 9.32 -14.30 -9.89
C CYS A 511 10.70 -14.65 -10.47
N TYR A 512 11.16 -13.94 -11.51
CA TYR A 512 12.49 -14.14 -12.11
C TYR A 512 13.61 -13.88 -11.09
N HIS A 513 13.47 -12.82 -10.28
CA HIS A 513 14.39 -12.50 -9.18
C HIS A 513 14.44 -13.67 -8.18
N ALA A 514 13.29 -14.15 -7.70
CA ALA A 514 13.22 -15.25 -6.74
C ALA A 514 13.87 -16.55 -7.25
N ILE A 515 13.79 -16.86 -8.55
CA ILE A 515 14.44 -18.06 -9.12
C ILE A 515 15.89 -17.85 -9.58
N GLY A 516 16.45 -16.64 -9.43
CA GLY A 516 17.83 -16.30 -9.82
C GLY A 516 18.03 -15.98 -11.30
N GLU A 517 16.96 -15.74 -12.06
CA GLU A 517 16.99 -15.36 -13.47
C GLU A 517 17.08 -13.82 -13.59
N PHE A 518 18.09 -13.22 -12.95
CA PHE A 518 18.22 -11.78 -12.72
C PHE A 518 18.22 -10.91 -13.98
N LYS A 519 18.65 -11.45 -15.12
CA LYS A 519 18.62 -10.72 -16.41
C LYS A 519 17.20 -10.37 -16.81
N ASP A 520 16.32 -11.34 -16.75
CA ASP A 520 14.92 -11.20 -17.16
C ASP A 520 14.12 -10.47 -16.08
N ALA A 521 14.51 -10.61 -14.81
CA ALA A 521 14.03 -9.75 -13.72
C ALA A 521 14.33 -8.26 -13.97
N VAL A 522 15.60 -7.90 -14.21
CA VAL A 522 15.99 -6.49 -14.46
C VAL A 522 15.32 -5.95 -15.72
N LYS A 523 15.19 -6.76 -16.78
CA LYS A 523 14.48 -6.38 -18.01
C LYS A 523 13.01 -6.02 -17.74
N ASP A 524 12.29 -6.87 -17.02
CA ASP A 524 10.86 -6.63 -16.74
C ASP A 524 10.66 -5.48 -15.72
N TYR A 525 11.58 -5.29 -14.76
CA TYR A 525 11.55 -4.09 -13.91
C TYR A 525 11.82 -2.80 -14.68
N ASP A 526 12.77 -2.79 -15.62
CA ASP A 526 13.00 -1.63 -16.49
C ASP A 526 11.79 -1.35 -17.39
N ALA A 527 11.16 -2.38 -17.94
CA ALA A 527 9.90 -2.22 -18.68
C ALA A 527 8.78 -1.61 -17.81
N ALA A 528 8.65 -2.03 -16.55
CA ALA A 528 7.68 -1.44 -15.63
C ALA A 528 7.98 0.03 -15.28
N LEU A 529 9.26 0.40 -15.19
CA LEU A 529 9.72 1.77 -14.92
C LEU A 529 9.59 2.71 -16.13
N ASP A 530 9.71 2.18 -17.35
CA ASP A 530 9.61 2.94 -18.60
C ASP A 530 8.15 3.11 -19.10
N LEU A 531 7.15 2.52 -18.42
CA LEU A 531 5.73 2.67 -18.77
C LEU A 531 5.17 4.05 -18.37
N GLU A 532 4.39 4.64 -19.27
CA GLU A 532 3.48 5.75 -18.95
C GLU A 532 2.23 5.20 -18.22
N LEU A 533 1.78 5.91 -17.18
CA LEU A 533 0.71 5.44 -16.30
C LEU A 533 -0.53 6.33 -16.36
N ASP A 534 -1.68 5.66 -16.32
CA ASP A 534 -3.03 6.23 -16.23
C ASP A 534 -3.50 6.49 -14.80
N SER A 535 -2.88 5.86 -13.79
CA SER A 535 -3.32 5.99 -12.40
C SER A 535 -2.18 6.10 -11.37
N MET A 536 -2.44 6.87 -10.32
CA MET A 536 -1.51 7.05 -9.20
C MET A 536 -1.34 5.77 -8.35
N GLU A 537 -2.28 4.82 -8.43
CA GLU A 537 -2.18 3.55 -7.73
C GLU A 537 -1.09 2.66 -8.36
N LYS A 538 -1.05 2.60 -9.70
CA LYS A 538 0.00 1.91 -10.47
C LYS A 538 1.38 2.54 -10.26
N PHE A 539 1.46 3.82 -9.92
CA PHE A 539 2.73 4.51 -9.64
C PHE A 539 3.49 3.89 -8.45
N VAL A 540 2.78 3.30 -7.49
CA VAL A 540 3.39 2.55 -6.38
C VAL A 540 4.16 1.32 -6.89
N LEU A 541 3.68 0.67 -7.97
CA LEU A 541 4.38 -0.46 -8.59
C LEU A 541 5.68 -0.03 -9.27
N GLN A 542 5.75 1.17 -9.86
CA GLN A 542 7.01 1.73 -10.36
C GLN A 542 8.01 2.00 -9.23
N CYS A 543 7.54 2.57 -8.12
CA CYS A 543 8.37 2.76 -6.93
C CYS A 543 8.91 1.42 -6.39
N LEU A 544 8.07 0.37 -6.36
CA LEU A 544 8.50 -0.96 -5.95
C LEU A 544 9.44 -1.62 -6.97
N ALA A 545 9.19 -1.50 -8.28
CA ALA A 545 10.04 -1.99 -9.35
C ALA A 545 11.46 -1.41 -9.26
N PHE A 546 11.59 -0.13 -8.91
CA PHE A 546 12.87 0.51 -8.63
C PHE A 546 13.65 -0.21 -7.52
N TYR A 547 13.08 -0.34 -6.32
CA TYR A 547 13.79 -0.95 -5.19
C TYR A 547 14.11 -2.42 -5.49
N GLN A 548 13.17 -3.13 -6.10
CA GLN A 548 13.32 -4.54 -6.44
C GLN A 548 14.38 -4.81 -7.50
N LYS A 549 14.53 -3.93 -8.49
CA LYS A 549 15.64 -3.98 -9.45
C LYS A 549 16.99 -3.88 -8.75
N GLU A 550 17.14 -2.96 -7.80
CA GLU A 550 18.41 -2.80 -7.07
C GLU A 550 18.70 -4.02 -6.17
N ILE A 551 17.71 -4.58 -5.47
CA ILE A 551 17.90 -5.81 -4.69
C ILE A 551 18.21 -7.02 -5.60
N ALA A 552 17.66 -7.07 -6.82
CA ALA A 552 18.01 -8.09 -7.82
C ALA A 552 19.47 -7.96 -8.27
N LEU A 553 19.96 -6.73 -8.52
CA LEU A 553 21.36 -6.46 -8.84
C LEU A 553 22.30 -6.81 -7.68
N TYR A 554 21.93 -6.47 -6.44
CA TYR A 554 22.67 -6.85 -5.24
C TYR A 554 22.79 -8.37 -5.10
N THR A 555 21.66 -9.10 -5.16
CA THR A 555 21.61 -10.56 -5.03
C THR A 555 22.41 -11.24 -6.16
N ALA A 556 22.33 -10.71 -7.38
CA ALA A 556 23.16 -11.14 -8.51
C ALA A 556 24.67 -10.92 -8.26
N SER A 557 25.06 -9.83 -7.59
CA SER A 557 26.46 -9.53 -7.27
C SER A 557 27.06 -10.52 -6.25
N LYS A 558 26.24 -10.99 -5.30
CA LYS A 558 26.59 -11.98 -4.26
C LYS A 558 26.40 -13.43 -4.72
N PHE A 559 25.94 -13.67 -5.95
CA PHE A 559 25.49 -14.98 -6.41
C PHE A 559 26.53 -16.11 -6.28
N ASN A 560 27.79 -15.80 -6.58
CA ASN A 560 28.92 -16.74 -6.50
C ASN A 560 29.75 -16.60 -5.20
N THR A 561 29.37 -15.72 -4.26
CA THR A 561 30.02 -15.67 -2.94
C THR A 561 29.39 -16.69 -2.01
N GLU A 562 30.11 -17.09 -0.96
CA GLU A 562 29.48 -17.89 0.10
C GLU A 562 28.27 -17.14 0.69
N PHE A 563 27.23 -17.87 1.08
CA PHE A 563 26.02 -17.30 1.67
C PHE A 563 26.27 -16.69 3.06
N SER A 564 27.38 -17.05 3.71
CA SER A 564 27.91 -16.37 4.90
C SER A 564 28.05 -14.85 4.66
N TRP A 565 28.49 -14.41 3.47
CA TRP A 565 28.72 -13.02 3.05
C TRP A 565 27.50 -12.32 2.42
N PHE A 566 26.33 -12.96 2.40
CA PHE A 566 25.07 -12.28 2.08
C PHE A 566 24.61 -11.51 3.33
N ASP A 567 24.68 -10.18 3.30
CA ASP A 567 24.32 -9.29 4.40
C ASP A 567 23.62 -8.04 3.85
N LEU A 568 22.32 -8.18 3.59
CA LEU A 568 21.50 -7.08 3.07
C LEU A 568 21.45 -5.90 4.05
N ASP A 569 21.58 -6.15 5.36
CA ASP A 569 21.51 -5.10 6.37
C ASP A 569 22.81 -4.30 6.52
N GLY A 570 23.96 -4.93 6.29
CA GLY A 570 25.27 -4.27 6.26
C GLY A 570 25.64 -3.66 4.89
N ASP A 571 25.28 -4.32 3.79
CA ASP A 571 25.70 -3.90 2.44
C ASP A 571 24.79 -2.83 1.79
N ILE A 572 23.49 -2.78 2.14
CA ILE A 572 22.53 -1.83 1.55
C ILE A 572 22.35 -0.62 2.46
N ASP A 573 22.43 0.56 1.85
CA ASP A 573 22.31 1.86 2.50
C ASP A 573 21.05 1.98 3.38
N PRO A 574 21.17 2.47 4.64
CA PRO A 574 20.04 2.61 5.56
C PRO A 574 18.88 3.45 5.03
N LEU A 575 19.13 4.51 4.25
CA LEU A 575 18.10 5.37 3.66
C LEU A 575 17.34 4.65 2.55
N PHE A 576 18.05 3.87 1.73
CA PHE A 576 17.40 3.00 0.73
C PHE A 576 16.47 2.00 1.41
N LYS A 577 16.95 1.30 2.45
CA LYS A 577 16.14 0.30 3.18
C LYS A 577 14.91 0.95 3.80
N GLU A 578 15.05 2.14 4.39
CA GLU A 578 13.94 2.86 5.00
C GLU A 578 12.87 3.27 3.98
N TYR A 579 13.28 3.84 2.85
CA TYR A 579 12.38 4.23 1.76
C TYR A 579 11.68 3.04 1.12
N TRP A 580 12.39 1.91 0.94
CA TRP A 580 11.81 0.66 0.46
C TRP A 580 10.78 0.09 1.45
N CYS A 581 11.09 0.06 2.74
CA CYS A 581 10.15 -0.35 3.80
C CYS A 581 8.87 0.49 3.82
N LYS A 582 9.01 1.81 3.64
CA LYS A 582 7.90 2.79 3.62
C LYS A 582 7.21 2.92 2.26
N ARG A 583 7.71 2.24 1.21
CA ARG A 583 7.23 2.33 -0.18
C ARG A 583 7.23 3.76 -0.74
N LEU A 584 8.21 4.57 -0.36
CA LEU A 584 8.31 5.98 -0.77
C LEU A 584 8.82 6.15 -2.20
N HIS A 585 8.59 7.33 -2.77
CA HIS A 585 9.09 7.70 -4.10
C HIS A 585 10.64 7.72 -4.13
N PRO A 586 11.32 7.04 -5.08
CA PRO A 586 12.77 6.82 -5.04
C PRO A 586 13.66 8.04 -5.35
N LYS A 587 13.15 9.13 -5.94
CA LYS A 587 13.86 10.41 -6.21
C LYS A 587 14.94 10.79 -5.19
N ASN A 588 14.59 10.86 -3.89
CA ASN A 588 15.54 11.26 -2.85
C ASN A 588 16.66 10.22 -2.60
N VAL A 589 16.39 8.95 -2.87
CA VAL A 589 17.35 7.84 -2.79
C VAL A 589 18.26 7.83 -4.01
N CYS A 590 17.70 8.03 -5.22
CA CYS A 590 18.45 8.09 -6.48
C CYS A 590 19.60 9.10 -6.48
N GLU A 591 19.41 10.25 -5.83
CA GLU A 591 20.39 11.34 -5.76
C GLU A 591 21.46 11.13 -4.67
N LYS A 592 21.17 10.32 -3.64
CA LYS A 592 21.95 10.24 -2.40
C LYS A 592 22.64 8.88 -2.17
N VAL A 593 22.09 7.80 -2.69
CA VAL A 593 22.53 6.43 -2.41
C VAL A 593 23.25 5.84 -3.63
N TYR A 594 24.34 5.10 -3.36
CA TYR A 594 25.05 4.36 -4.38
C TYR A 594 24.15 3.29 -5.05
N ARG A 595 23.98 3.41 -6.36
CA ARG A 595 23.23 2.45 -7.19
C ARG A 595 24.00 1.16 -7.39
N GLN A 596 23.30 0.03 -7.34
CA GLN A 596 23.93 -1.28 -7.53
C GLN A 596 24.52 -1.39 -8.95
N PRO A 597 25.72 -2.00 -9.10
CA PRO A 597 26.38 -2.05 -10.39
C PRO A 597 25.54 -2.87 -11.40
N PRO A 598 25.52 -2.49 -12.69
CA PRO A 598 24.81 -3.25 -13.71
C PRO A 598 25.26 -4.72 -13.77
N LEU A 599 24.34 -5.62 -14.16
CA LEU A 599 24.62 -7.06 -14.29
C LEU A 599 25.92 -7.30 -15.08
N ARG A 600 26.85 -8.05 -14.48
CA ARG A 600 28.12 -8.48 -15.10
C ARG A 600 27.85 -9.39 -16.30
N ASP A 601 28.67 -9.31 -17.35
CA ASP A 601 28.48 -10.09 -18.59
C ASP A 601 28.46 -11.62 -18.38
N SER A 602 29.15 -12.12 -17.36
CA SER A 602 29.09 -13.53 -16.95
C SER A 602 27.68 -13.97 -16.53
N LEU A 603 26.91 -13.08 -15.90
CA LEU A 603 25.52 -13.32 -15.48
C LEU A 603 24.53 -12.99 -16.61
N ARG A 604 24.86 -12.08 -17.53
CA ARG A 604 24.05 -11.79 -18.75
C ARG A 604 23.91 -12.96 -19.72
N LYS A 605 24.80 -13.95 -19.63
CA LYS A 605 24.73 -15.22 -20.39
C LYS A 605 23.79 -16.27 -19.75
N GLY A 606 23.22 -15.98 -18.57
CA GLY A 606 21.93 -16.51 -18.13
C GLY A 606 21.83 -18.03 -18.02
N LYS A 607 22.57 -18.63 -17.08
CA LYS A 607 22.25 -19.91 -16.39
C LYS A 607 23.34 -20.25 -15.38
N LEU A 608 22.95 -20.66 -14.17
CA LEU A 608 23.75 -21.65 -13.42
C LEU A 608 23.99 -22.81 -14.39
N LYS A 609 25.23 -23.31 -14.56
CA LYS A 609 25.37 -24.51 -15.41
C LYS A 609 24.50 -25.59 -14.76
N LYS A 610 23.65 -26.29 -15.54
CA LYS A 610 22.76 -27.35 -14.99
C LYS A 610 23.49 -28.40 -14.15
N GLN A 611 24.82 -28.47 -14.27
CA GLN A 611 25.75 -29.30 -13.52
C GLN A 611 26.03 -28.84 -12.07
N GLU A 612 25.80 -27.55 -11.72
CA GLU A 612 26.22 -26.96 -10.43
C GLU A 612 25.21 -27.22 -9.28
N PHE A 613 23.91 -27.38 -9.57
CA PHE A 613 22.92 -27.90 -8.61
C PHE A 613 22.48 -29.33 -8.96
N ALA A 614 23.43 -30.25 -8.99
CA ALA A 614 23.09 -31.68 -9.04
C ALA A 614 22.40 -32.10 -7.74
N LEU A 615 21.17 -32.60 -7.83
CA LEU A 615 20.38 -33.05 -6.67
C LEU A 615 20.88 -34.42 -6.19
N THR A 616 21.92 -34.42 -5.35
CA THR A 616 22.42 -35.64 -4.71
C THR A 616 21.38 -36.18 -3.71
N LYS A 617 21.44 -37.49 -3.40
CA LYS A 617 20.57 -38.13 -2.38
C LYS A 617 20.62 -37.39 -1.02
N GLN A 618 21.78 -36.86 -0.65
CA GLN A 618 21.96 -36.05 0.56
C GLN A 618 21.27 -34.69 0.47
N LYS A 619 21.41 -33.97 -0.66
CA LYS A 619 20.68 -32.70 -0.89
C LYS A 619 19.16 -32.93 -0.90
N ALA A 620 18.68 -33.96 -1.60
CA ALA A 620 17.26 -34.31 -1.62
C ALA A 620 16.70 -34.58 -0.22
N ALA A 621 17.40 -35.38 0.60
CA ALA A 621 16.99 -35.65 1.98
C ALA A 621 16.96 -34.40 2.86
N LEU A 622 17.94 -33.49 2.71
CA LEU A 622 17.96 -32.21 3.41
C LEU A 622 16.78 -31.31 3.02
N LEU A 623 16.46 -31.20 1.72
CA LEU A 623 15.32 -30.39 1.25
C LEU A 623 13.99 -30.98 1.73
N GLN A 624 13.82 -32.30 1.68
CA GLN A 624 12.61 -32.98 2.18
C GLN A 624 12.42 -32.77 3.70
N ALA A 625 13.51 -32.84 4.48
CA ALA A 625 13.48 -32.53 5.90
C ALA A 625 13.11 -31.06 6.15
N ALA A 626 13.68 -30.14 5.37
CA ALA A 626 13.36 -28.72 5.45
C ALA A 626 11.88 -28.44 5.13
N ASP A 627 11.32 -29.04 4.08
CA ASP A 627 9.90 -28.86 3.73
C ASP A 627 8.97 -29.37 4.85
N SER A 628 9.31 -30.53 5.44
CA SER A 628 8.56 -31.14 6.56
C SER A 628 8.59 -30.28 7.83
N ILE A 629 9.76 -29.78 8.22
CA ILE A 629 9.93 -28.90 9.39
C ILE A 629 9.28 -27.53 9.13
N GLY A 630 9.52 -26.97 7.94
CA GLY A 630 9.12 -25.63 7.57
C GLY A 630 7.62 -25.44 7.36
N LYS A 631 6.88 -26.47 6.92
CA LYS A 631 5.41 -26.43 6.81
C LYS A 631 4.72 -26.11 8.15
N LYS A 632 5.42 -26.30 9.28
CA LYS A 632 4.89 -26.09 10.65
C LYS A 632 4.72 -24.63 11.02
N ILE A 633 5.29 -23.69 10.24
CA ILE A 633 5.06 -22.25 10.43
C ILE A 633 3.66 -21.79 9.97
N GLN A 634 2.92 -22.65 9.26
CA GLN A 634 1.64 -22.27 8.64
C GLN A 634 0.57 -21.97 9.69
N TYR A 635 0.01 -20.77 9.63
CA TYR A 635 -1.22 -20.42 10.35
C TYR A 635 -2.45 -20.96 9.61
N HIS A 636 -3.32 -21.67 10.32
CA HIS A 636 -4.62 -22.13 9.81
C HIS A 636 -5.67 -21.06 10.12
N CYS A 637 -5.52 -19.90 9.46
CA CYS A 637 -6.32 -18.69 9.66
C CYS A 637 -6.64 -18.03 8.30
N PRO A 638 -7.80 -17.36 8.15
CA PRO A 638 -8.15 -16.62 6.93
C PRO A 638 -7.06 -15.64 6.47
N GLY A 639 -6.81 -15.61 5.16
CA GLY A 639 -5.83 -14.72 4.53
C GLY A 639 -4.36 -15.11 4.66
N PHE A 640 -4.02 -16.22 5.34
CA PHE A 640 -2.67 -16.78 5.40
C PHE A 640 -2.46 -17.87 4.34
N LEU A 641 -2.12 -17.46 3.12
CA LEU A 641 -1.89 -18.36 1.99
C LEU A 641 -0.67 -19.29 2.21
N PRO A 642 -0.81 -20.62 2.02
CA PRO A 642 0.32 -21.55 2.04
C PRO A 642 1.41 -21.20 1.02
N ASN A 643 2.65 -21.06 1.47
CA ASN A 643 3.79 -20.74 0.59
C ASN A 643 4.92 -21.78 0.72
N ARG A 644 5.13 -22.57 -0.35
CA ARG A 644 6.09 -23.68 -0.40
C ARG A 644 7.56 -23.24 -0.34
N ARG A 645 7.84 -21.98 -0.66
CA ARG A 645 9.18 -21.39 -0.62
C ARG A 645 9.55 -20.88 0.78
N GLN A 646 8.59 -20.24 1.45
CA GLN A 646 8.72 -19.86 2.86
C GLN A 646 8.83 -21.09 3.77
N TYR A 647 8.12 -22.19 3.48
CA TYR A 647 8.31 -23.45 4.20
C TYR A 647 9.76 -23.93 4.07
N ARG A 648 10.27 -24.08 2.84
CA ARG A 648 11.65 -24.55 2.65
C ARG A 648 12.68 -23.65 3.33
N MET A 649 12.52 -22.33 3.22
CA MET A 649 13.32 -21.34 3.93
C MET A 649 13.31 -21.58 5.45
N ALA A 650 12.12 -21.69 6.04
CA ALA A 650 11.94 -21.91 7.47
C ALA A 650 12.60 -23.22 7.95
N GLY A 651 12.47 -24.30 7.17
CA GLY A 651 13.09 -25.57 7.48
C GLY A 651 14.62 -25.55 7.41
N LEU A 652 15.18 -24.97 6.34
CA LEU A 652 16.63 -24.82 6.19
C LEU A 652 17.22 -23.93 7.31
N ALA A 653 16.55 -22.82 7.62
CA ALA A 653 16.92 -21.94 8.73
C ALA A 653 16.86 -22.65 10.09
N ALA A 654 15.79 -23.40 10.39
CA ALA A 654 15.64 -24.13 11.65
C ALA A 654 16.70 -25.23 11.80
N ILE A 655 17.03 -25.97 10.73
CA ILE A 655 18.10 -26.98 10.74
C ILE A 655 19.47 -26.30 10.93
N GLU A 656 19.76 -25.20 10.24
CA GLU A 656 21.04 -24.49 10.39
C GLU A 656 21.21 -23.89 11.80
N ILE A 657 20.14 -23.31 12.35
CA ILE A 657 20.09 -22.86 13.75
C ILE A 657 20.40 -24.04 14.67
N ALA A 658 19.73 -25.18 14.51
CA ALA A 658 19.97 -26.37 15.33
C ALA A 658 21.42 -26.84 15.26
N GLN A 659 22.00 -26.88 14.05
CA GLN A 659 23.39 -27.28 13.81
C GLN A 659 24.41 -26.31 14.42
N LYS A 660 24.16 -24.98 14.38
CA LYS A 660 25.06 -23.96 14.95
C LYS A 660 24.91 -23.86 16.47
N VAL A 661 23.68 -23.78 16.98
CA VAL A 661 23.40 -23.69 18.42
C VAL A 661 23.89 -24.93 19.17
N ALA A 662 23.67 -26.14 18.64
CA ALA A 662 24.17 -27.37 19.29
C ALA A 662 25.72 -27.48 19.30
N ARG A 663 26.43 -26.80 18.38
CA ARG A 663 27.89 -26.67 18.44
C ARG A 663 28.32 -25.75 19.59
N VAL A 664 27.65 -24.61 19.76
CA VAL A 664 27.90 -23.66 20.87
C VAL A 664 27.59 -24.29 22.23
N TRP A 665 26.41 -24.88 22.39
CA TRP A 665 26.02 -25.57 23.62
C TRP A 665 26.97 -26.73 23.99
N ARG A 666 27.56 -27.42 23.00
CA ARG A 666 28.61 -28.43 23.26
C ARG A 666 29.89 -27.82 23.84
N SER A 667 30.26 -26.61 23.41
CA SER A 667 31.42 -25.89 23.96
C SER A 667 31.16 -25.49 25.42
N LEU A 668 30.01 -24.84 25.67
CA LEU A 668 29.58 -24.44 27.02
C LEU A 668 29.50 -25.64 27.97
N GLN A 669 28.99 -26.79 27.50
CA GLN A 669 28.96 -28.02 28.29
C GLN A 669 30.36 -28.51 28.71
N ASN A 670 31.35 -28.39 27.82
CA ASN A 670 32.71 -28.80 28.12
C ASN A 670 33.35 -27.87 29.15
N GLU A 671 33.08 -26.57 29.08
CA GLU A 671 33.50 -25.58 30.09
C GLU A 671 32.85 -25.84 31.45
N TRP A 672 31.55 -26.12 31.49
CA TRP A 672 30.84 -26.52 32.70
C TRP A 672 31.41 -27.80 33.32
N LYS A 673 31.77 -28.80 32.50
CA LYS A 673 32.44 -30.03 32.94
C LYS A 673 33.86 -29.78 33.48
N ASN A 674 34.56 -28.76 32.96
CA ASN A 674 35.90 -28.41 33.42
C ASN A 674 35.88 -27.61 34.73
N SER A 675 34.93 -26.67 34.89
CA SER A 675 34.77 -25.89 36.13
C SER A 675 34.24 -26.74 37.29
N SER A 676 33.28 -27.64 37.05
CA SER A 676 32.78 -28.59 38.06
C SER A 676 33.87 -29.57 38.53
N LYS A 677 34.72 -30.07 37.63
CA LYS A 677 35.89 -30.89 38.00
C LYS A 677 36.97 -30.09 38.76
N GLY A 678 37.16 -28.81 38.43
CA GLY A 678 38.10 -27.93 39.15
C GLY A 678 37.75 -27.76 40.63
N ASN A 679 36.46 -27.70 40.97
CA ASN A 679 35.99 -27.55 42.36
C ASN A 679 36.17 -28.82 43.24
N SER A 680 36.64 -29.95 42.69
CA SER A 680 36.93 -31.16 43.47
C SER A 680 38.29 -31.14 44.19
N LYS A 681 39.16 -30.14 43.95
CA LYS A 681 40.42 -29.95 44.67
C LYS A 681 40.62 -28.47 45.03
N HIS A 682 40.80 -28.23 46.33
CA HIS A 682 40.96 -26.93 47.01
C HIS A 682 39.70 -26.08 47.17
N GLY A 683 38.94 -26.38 48.23
CA GLY A 683 38.00 -25.44 48.80
C GLY A 683 38.70 -24.26 49.48
N LYS A 684 38.60 -23.06 48.90
CA LYS A 684 38.65 -21.77 49.61
C LYS A 684 37.71 -20.78 48.92
N LYS A 685 36.56 -20.51 49.53
CA LYS A 685 35.57 -19.54 49.04
C LYS A 685 36.18 -18.13 49.01
N VAL A 686 36.29 -17.53 47.82
CA VAL A 686 36.45 -16.08 47.67
C VAL A 686 35.18 -15.51 47.07
N ARG A 687 34.35 -14.86 47.91
CA ARG A 687 33.29 -13.98 47.43
C ARG A 687 33.95 -12.77 46.76
N ARG A 688 33.96 -12.70 45.42
CA ARG A 688 34.21 -11.45 44.71
C ARG A 688 32.86 -10.77 44.44
N ARG A 689 32.68 -9.59 45.02
CA ARG A 689 31.47 -8.77 44.93
C ARG A 689 31.79 -7.62 43.99
N GLU A 690 31.54 -7.79 42.70
CA GLU A 690 31.74 -6.72 41.73
C GLU A 690 30.59 -5.71 41.85
N LYS A 691 30.96 -4.46 42.13
CA LYS A 691 30.03 -3.32 42.14
C LYS A 691 29.89 -2.84 40.71
N LEU A 692 28.66 -2.64 40.24
CA LEU A 692 28.44 -1.79 39.06
C LEU A 692 28.85 -0.35 39.41
N ASN A 693 29.70 0.25 38.60
CA ASN A 693 29.87 1.70 38.57
C ASN A 693 28.84 2.29 37.59
N THR A 694 28.01 3.20 38.10
CA THR A 694 27.09 4.01 37.29
C THR A 694 27.85 5.17 36.62
N PRO A 695 27.59 5.47 35.33
CA PRO A 695 27.99 6.74 34.72
C PRO A 695 26.92 7.81 35.02
N SER A 696 27.33 8.96 35.54
CA SER A 696 26.46 10.11 35.84
C SER A 696 26.26 11.02 34.63
N GLN A 697 25.04 11.52 34.43
CA GLN A 697 24.78 12.63 33.49
C GLN A 697 25.35 13.96 34.00
N ASN A 698 25.92 14.80 33.11
CA ASN A 698 25.44 16.17 32.88
C ASN A 698 26.19 16.97 31.78
N ARG A 699 25.39 17.69 30.98
CA ARG A 699 25.61 19.04 30.37
C ARG A 699 26.83 19.30 29.44
N GLY A 700 26.55 19.33 28.14
CA GLY A 700 26.36 20.56 27.34
C GLY A 700 27.52 21.54 27.10
N GLY A 701 27.76 21.90 25.83
CA GLY A 701 28.60 23.04 25.42
C GLY A 701 29.02 22.96 23.93
N ALA A 702 28.94 24.06 23.19
CA ALA A 702 29.24 24.12 21.75
C ALA A 702 30.62 24.73 21.44
N GLY A 703 31.19 24.44 20.26
CA GLY A 703 32.41 25.09 19.76
C GLY A 703 32.85 24.58 18.38
N CYS A 704 33.17 25.49 17.46
CA CYS A 704 33.52 25.18 16.06
C CYS A 704 35.02 24.94 15.85
N SER A 705 35.39 24.12 14.85
CA SER A 705 36.22 24.51 13.67
C SER A 705 37.20 23.45 13.14
N THR A 706 37.04 23.14 11.84
CA THR A 706 38.09 22.90 10.82
C THR A 706 39.32 22.03 11.12
N SER A 707 39.46 20.91 10.39
CA SER A 707 40.51 20.69 9.38
C SER A 707 40.27 19.36 8.63
N SER A 708 41.10 19.03 7.64
CA SER A 708 40.69 18.26 6.47
C SER A 708 41.69 17.15 6.05
N PHE A 709 41.18 16.28 5.16
CA PHE A 709 41.86 15.24 4.35
C PHE A 709 42.01 13.81 4.92
N PHE A 710 41.29 12.90 4.23
CA PHE A 710 41.66 11.53 3.81
C PHE A 710 42.43 10.61 4.78
N GLU A 711 41.79 9.50 5.17
CA GLU A 711 42.36 8.15 4.97
C GLU A 711 41.28 7.04 4.94
N SER A 712 41.66 5.85 4.50
CA SER A 712 40.78 4.77 4.03
C SER A 712 40.02 4.01 5.13
N SER A 713 38.69 3.90 4.99
CA SER A 713 37.85 3.00 5.79
C SER A 713 37.99 1.54 5.35
N THR A 714 39.01 0.86 5.88
CA THR A 714 39.12 -0.61 5.87
C THR A 714 38.09 -1.18 6.86
N PRO A 715 37.44 -2.34 6.62
CA PRO A 715 36.36 -2.81 7.48
C PRO A 715 36.87 -3.18 8.89
N TYR A 716 35.98 -3.07 9.88
CA TYR A 716 36.22 -3.63 11.22
C TYR A 716 36.21 -5.17 11.16
N SER A 717 37.34 -5.71 10.69
CA SER A 717 37.84 -7.01 11.12
C SER A 717 37.91 -7.05 12.63
N ALA A 718 37.67 -8.23 13.20
CA ALA A 718 37.98 -8.48 14.60
C ALA A 718 39.44 -8.09 14.88
N VAL A 719 39.63 -7.22 15.88
CA VAL A 719 40.89 -7.12 16.61
C VAL A 719 40.74 -8.06 17.80
N GLU A 720 41.58 -9.11 17.85
CA GLU A 720 41.73 -9.94 19.03
C GLU A 720 42.41 -9.14 20.16
N ASP A 721 41.64 -8.35 20.90
CA ASP A 721 41.94 -8.17 22.32
C ASP A 721 41.31 -9.35 23.07
N ARG A 722 42.15 -10.18 23.71
CA ARG A 722 41.70 -11.22 24.64
C ARG A 722 41.63 -10.67 26.07
N PRO A 723 40.46 -10.28 26.59
CA PRO A 723 40.10 -10.71 27.93
C PRO A 723 39.79 -12.22 27.89
N PHE A 724 40.07 -12.94 28.96
CA PHE A 724 39.59 -14.32 29.12
C PHE A 724 38.05 -14.31 29.29
N GLY A 725 37.31 -14.48 28.20
CA GLY A 725 35.83 -14.47 28.17
C GLY A 725 35.24 -15.73 27.54
N ARG A 726 34.00 -16.09 27.96
CA ARG A 726 33.28 -17.27 27.45
C ARG A 726 33.08 -17.18 25.91
N PRO A 727 33.22 -18.28 25.15
CA PRO A 727 32.75 -18.36 23.77
C PRO A 727 31.22 -18.51 23.74
N SER A 728 30.52 -17.40 24.02
CA SER A 728 29.07 -17.32 23.93
C SER A 728 28.64 -16.72 22.60
N MET A 729 27.76 -17.40 21.86
CA MET A 729 27.08 -16.84 20.70
C MET A 729 25.94 -15.95 21.21
N PRO A 730 25.87 -14.64 20.88
CA PRO A 730 24.79 -13.77 21.35
C PRO A 730 23.45 -14.10 20.64
N TRP A 731 22.33 -13.72 21.27
CA TRP A 731 21.00 -14.08 20.80
C TRP A 731 20.72 -13.56 19.38
N GLN A 732 21.20 -12.35 19.04
CA GLN A 732 21.08 -11.74 17.72
C GLN A 732 21.67 -12.62 16.62
N ASN A 733 22.77 -13.32 16.90
CA ASN A 733 23.40 -14.19 15.90
C ASN A 733 22.52 -15.41 15.60
N VAL A 734 21.68 -15.86 16.55
CA VAL A 734 20.73 -16.97 16.32
C VAL A 734 19.60 -16.49 15.42
N TYR A 735 19.00 -15.34 15.74
CA TYR A 735 17.92 -14.74 14.96
C TYR A 735 18.38 -14.27 13.57
N SER A 736 19.61 -13.74 13.44
CA SER A 736 20.18 -13.29 12.18
C SER A 736 20.32 -14.41 11.13
N LEU A 737 20.46 -15.68 11.56
CA LEU A 737 20.43 -16.81 10.64
C LEU A 737 19.06 -16.88 9.94
N ALA A 738 17.96 -16.89 10.72
CA ALA A 738 16.62 -16.92 10.18
C ALA A 738 16.27 -15.65 9.38
N VAL A 739 16.71 -14.46 9.82
CA VAL A 739 16.50 -13.20 9.10
C VAL A 739 17.15 -13.24 7.71
N LYS A 740 18.41 -13.69 7.61
CA LYS A 740 19.13 -13.84 6.34
C LYS A 740 18.39 -14.80 5.38
N TRP A 741 17.94 -15.94 5.91
CA TRP A 741 17.12 -16.90 5.16
C TRP A 741 15.81 -16.28 4.66
N ARG A 742 15.13 -15.46 5.48
CA ARG A 742 13.89 -14.78 5.12
C ARG A 742 14.07 -13.63 4.12
N GLN A 743 15.21 -12.95 4.15
CA GLN A 743 15.59 -11.90 3.20
C GLN A 743 15.75 -12.44 1.78
N ILE A 744 16.41 -13.60 1.62
CA ILE A 744 16.63 -14.21 0.30
C ILE A 744 15.44 -15.03 -0.22
N SER A 745 14.50 -15.42 0.65
CA SER A 745 13.33 -16.20 0.21
C SER A 745 12.33 -15.37 -0.57
N GLU A 746 11.82 -14.26 -0.02
CA GLU A 746 10.85 -13.41 -0.73
C GLU A 746 11.49 -12.04 -0.96
N PRO A 747 12.24 -11.85 -2.06
CA PRO A 747 12.99 -10.61 -2.29
C PRO A 747 12.11 -9.36 -2.39
N CYS A 748 10.81 -9.55 -2.68
CA CYS A 748 9.80 -8.49 -2.70
C CYS A 748 9.38 -7.97 -1.32
N ASP A 749 9.69 -8.69 -0.23
CA ASP A 749 9.40 -8.25 1.13
C ASP A 749 10.62 -7.54 1.76
N PRO A 750 10.50 -6.25 2.16
CA PRO A 750 11.55 -5.54 2.87
C PRO A 750 11.66 -6.02 4.32
N VAL A 751 12.43 -7.09 4.56
CA VAL A 751 12.76 -7.63 5.88
C VAL A 751 14.15 -7.13 6.29
N VAL A 752 14.21 -6.17 7.19
CA VAL A 752 15.45 -5.53 7.66
C VAL A 752 15.38 -5.30 9.18
N TRP A 753 16.53 -5.28 9.83
CA TRP A 753 16.62 -4.91 11.25
C TRP A 753 16.34 -3.41 11.42
N VAL A 754 15.41 -3.04 12.31
CA VAL A 754 14.96 -1.64 12.44
C VAL A 754 16.07 -0.71 12.94
N ASN A 755 16.98 -1.19 13.81
CA ASN A 755 18.17 -0.45 14.23
C ASN A 755 19.25 -0.30 13.13
N LYS A 756 19.00 -0.79 11.92
CA LYS A 756 19.86 -0.62 10.73
C LYS A 756 19.21 0.27 9.65
N LEU A 757 18.13 0.98 9.99
CA LEU A 757 17.54 2.06 9.18
C LEU A 757 18.25 3.39 9.44
N SER A 758 17.91 4.43 8.66
CA SER A 758 18.48 5.77 8.79
C SER A 758 17.86 6.57 9.95
N GLU A 759 17.59 7.86 9.76
CA GLU A 759 17.17 8.78 10.83
C GLU A 759 15.92 8.29 11.58
N GLU A 760 15.04 7.52 10.94
CA GLU A 760 13.80 7.06 11.54
C GLU A 760 13.89 5.80 12.42
N PHE A 761 15.08 5.26 12.65
CA PHE A 761 15.28 4.49 13.90
C PHE A 761 15.08 5.41 15.13
N ASN A 762 15.56 6.66 15.07
CA ASN A 762 15.45 7.61 16.18
C ASN A 762 14.03 8.17 16.35
N SER A 763 13.23 8.28 15.27
CA SER A 763 11.82 8.68 15.34
C SER A 763 10.90 7.56 15.84
N GLY A 764 11.37 6.31 15.85
CA GLY A 764 10.58 5.14 16.21
C GLY A 764 9.83 4.52 15.04
N PHE A 765 10.56 3.97 14.06
CA PHE A 765 9.97 3.14 13.01
C PHE A 765 9.13 2.00 13.60
N GLY A 766 7.90 1.83 13.14
CA GLY A 766 6.98 0.77 13.58
C GLY A 766 6.00 0.38 12.49
N SER A 767 5.88 -0.93 12.21
CA SER A 767 4.92 -1.44 11.24
C SER A 767 3.49 -1.29 11.76
N HIS A 768 2.64 -0.57 11.03
CA HIS A 768 1.21 -0.52 11.32
C HIS A 768 0.55 -1.83 10.87
N THR A 769 -0.08 -2.52 11.83
CA THR A 769 -0.84 -3.75 11.61
C THR A 769 -2.30 -3.48 11.99
N PRO A 770 -3.11 -2.95 11.05
CA PRO A 770 -4.51 -2.63 11.30
C PRO A 770 -5.36 -3.89 11.44
N LEU A 771 -6.33 -3.85 12.36
CA LEU A 771 -7.44 -4.79 12.44
C LEU A 771 -8.65 -4.22 11.70
N THR A 772 -8.87 -2.90 11.79
CA THR A 772 -9.81 -2.14 10.95
C THR A 772 -9.11 -1.01 10.20
N LEU A 773 -9.62 -0.69 9.02
CA LEU A 773 -9.23 0.47 8.20
C LEU A 773 -10.49 1.20 7.74
N GLY A 774 -10.82 2.32 8.40
CA GLY A 774 -12.11 2.98 8.25
C GLY A 774 -13.27 2.08 8.62
N GLN A 775 -14.02 1.63 7.63
CA GLN A 775 -15.07 0.62 7.81
C GLN A 775 -14.62 -0.81 7.45
N ALA A 776 -13.48 -0.96 6.77
CA ALA A 776 -12.98 -2.26 6.33
C ALA A 776 -12.41 -3.08 7.50
N LYS A 777 -12.61 -4.40 7.46
CA LYS A 777 -12.06 -5.38 8.40
C LYS A 777 -10.93 -6.13 7.73
N VAL A 778 -9.74 -6.12 8.32
CA VAL A 778 -8.55 -6.73 7.73
C VAL A 778 -8.56 -8.24 7.96
N VAL A 779 -8.81 -9.03 6.89
CA VAL A 779 -9.05 -10.48 6.95
C VAL A 779 -8.10 -11.24 7.89
N ARG A 780 -6.79 -10.97 7.81
CA ARG A 780 -5.76 -11.65 8.62
C ARG A 780 -5.82 -11.35 10.12
N TYR A 781 -6.21 -10.14 10.51
CA TYR A 781 -6.00 -9.64 11.88
C TYR A 781 -7.31 -9.28 12.61
N TYR A 782 -8.40 -9.01 11.88
CA TYR A 782 -9.71 -8.78 12.48
C TYR A 782 -10.23 -9.92 13.37
N PRO A 783 -9.90 -11.22 13.17
CA PRO A 783 -10.24 -12.27 14.13
C PRO A 783 -9.74 -12.00 15.57
N ASN A 784 -8.65 -11.23 15.72
CA ASN A 784 -8.14 -10.81 17.04
C ASN A 784 -8.77 -9.52 17.58
N PHE A 785 -9.68 -8.86 16.83
CA PHE A 785 -10.24 -7.55 17.17
C PHE A 785 -10.84 -7.52 18.57
N GLN A 786 -11.73 -8.45 18.91
CA GLN A 786 -12.39 -8.42 20.22
C GLN A 786 -11.42 -8.63 21.38
N ARG A 787 -10.39 -9.47 21.20
CA ARG A 787 -9.35 -9.70 22.21
C ARG A 787 -8.51 -8.43 22.40
N ALA A 788 -7.99 -7.88 21.31
CA ALA A 788 -7.21 -6.65 21.29
C ALA A 788 -7.98 -5.46 21.90
N PHE A 789 -9.24 -5.30 21.53
CA PHE A 789 -10.13 -4.25 22.03
C PHE A 789 -10.39 -4.41 23.53
N ASN A 790 -10.63 -5.63 24.02
CA ASN A 790 -10.80 -5.89 25.45
C ASN A 790 -9.51 -5.62 26.25
N VAL A 791 -8.33 -6.04 25.76
CA VAL A 791 -7.04 -5.72 26.39
C VAL A 791 -6.81 -4.21 26.43
N ALA A 792 -7.11 -3.51 25.32
CA ALA A 792 -6.99 -2.05 25.29
C ALA A 792 -7.87 -1.37 26.36
N LYS A 793 -9.12 -1.83 26.54
CA LYS A 793 -10.02 -1.31 27.59
C LYS A 793 -9.49 -1.53 29.01
N GLU A 794 -8.97 -2.71 29.32
CA GLU A 794 -8.41 -2.99 30.65
C GLU A 794 -7.13 -2.18 30.89
N VAL A 795 -6.25 -2.02 29.89
CA VAL A 795 -5.06 -1.15 29.99
C VAL A 795 -5.45 0.32 30.18
N MET A 796 -6.49 0.82 29.52
CA MET A 796 -7.01 2.19 29.73
C MET A 796 -7.53 2.40 31.16
N LYS A 797 -8.19 1.38 31.73
CA LYS A 797 -8.72 1.36 33.10
C LYS A 797 -7.62 1.31 34.16
N ASP A 798 -6.58 0.52 33.93
CA ASP A 798 -5.45 0.38 34.86
C ASP A 798 -4.51 1.59 34.81
N ASN A 799 -4.10 2.03 33.62
CA ASN A 799 -3.24 3.20 33.44
C ASN A 799 -3.95 4.52 33.77
N LYS A 800 -5.28 4.60 33.54
CA LYS A 800 -6.13 5.81 33.72
C LYS A 800 -5.74 7.00 32.84
N TYR A 801 -4.95 6.76 31.79
CA TYR A 801 -4.64 7.72 30.75
C TYR A 801 -4.37 7.02 29.41
N VAL A 802 -4.49 7.78 28.32
CA VAL A 802 -3.97 7.45 26.99
C VAL A 802 -3.13 8.61 26.46
N ARG A 803 -2.54 8.48 25.27
CA ARG A 803 -1.79 9.56 24.63
C ARG A 803 -2.42 9.98 23.31
N ASP A 804 -2.42 11.28 23.03
CA ASP A 804 -2.84 11.80 21.72
C ASP A 804 -1.77 11.52 20.64
N LYS A 805 -2.08 11.89 19.40
CA LYS A 805 -1.16 11.80 18.25
C LYS A 805 0.13 12.63 18.36
N LYS A 806 0.21 13.54 19.34
CA LYS A 806 1.38 14.40 19.65
C LYS A 806 2.07 13.96 20.95
N ASP A 807 1.75 12.77 21.45
CA ASP A 807 2.23 12.16 22.69
C ASP A 807 1.81 12.86 24.00
N ASN A 808 0.89 13.83 23.95
CA ASN A 808 0.31 14.47 25.14
C ASN A 808 -0.59 13.48 25.90
N ILE A 809 -0.65 13.61 27.22
CA ILE A 809 -1.45 12.72 28.08
C ILE A 809 -2.92 13.17 28.09
N ILE A 810 -3.82 12.31 27.64
CA ILE A 810 -5.27 12.44 27.84
C ILE A 810 -5.64 11.64 29.09
N ASN A 811 -6.07 12.34 30.14
CA ASN A 811 -6.45 11.73 31.41
C ASN A 811 -7.87 11.15 31.37
N LEU A 812 -8.06 9.98 31.99
CA LEU A 812 -9.34 9.26 32.00
C LEU A 812 -9.99 9.20 33.39
N TYR A 813 -9.43 9.89 34.39
CA TYR A 813 -9.91 9.88 35.78
C TYR A 813 -11.19 10.70 36.03
N GLU A 814 -11.77 11.34 35.01
CA GLU A 814 -13.04 12.06 35.16
C GLU A 814 -14.18 11.08 35.55
N ASN A 815 -15.03 11.51 36.49
CA ASN A 815 -16.08 10.68 37.06
C ASN A 815 -17.01 10.11 35.97
N GLY A 816 -16.99 8.79 35.80
CA GLY A 816 -17.80 8.06 34.83
C GLY A 816 -17.01 7.47 33.65
N LYS A 817 -15.99 8.17 33.14
CA LYS A 817 -15.28 7.80 31.89
C LYS A 817 -14.73 6.36 31.92
N LEU A 818 -14.12 5.93 33.03
CA LEU A 818 -13.59 4.55 33.15
C LEU A 818 -14.69 3.48 33.06
N GLN A 819 -15.88 3.74 33.59
CA GLN A 819 -17.00 2.80 33.50
C GLN A 819 -17.59 2.77 32.09
N GLU A 820 -17.67 3.93 31.43
CA GLU A 820 -18.07 4.03 30.02
C GLU A 820 -17.07 3.31 29.10
N ILE A 821 -15.77 3.42 29.36
CA ILE A 821 -14.73 2.69 28.62
C ILE A 821 -14.95 1.19 28.73
N VAL A 822 -15.09 0.63 29.95
CA VAL A 822 -15.34 -0.81 30.15
C VAL A 822 -16.58 -1.28 29.40
N ASN A 823 -17.65 -0.47 29.44
CA ASN A 823 -18.93 -0.74 28.78
C ASN A 823 -18.92 -0.46 27.26
N ALA A 824 -17.86 0.12 26.69
CA ALA A 824 -17.80 0.41 25.26
C ALA A 824 -17.79 -0.87 24.43
N GLU A 825 -18.61 -0.92 23.38
CA GLU A 825 -18.73 -2.06 22.46
C GLU A 825 -18.07 -1.79 21.10
N SER A 826 -17.82 -0.51 20.77
CA SER A 826 -17.25 -0.13 19.47
C SER A 826 -16.10 0.89 19.56
N CYS A 827 -15.31 0.96 18.50
CA CYS A 827 -14.33 2.02 18.26
C CYS A 827 -14.96 3.43 18.36
N SER A 828 -16.21 3.59 17.90
CA SER A 828 -16.91 4.87 17.97
C SER A 828 -17.25 5.29 19.39
N ASP A 829 -17.50 4.33 20.29
CA ASP A 829 -17.75 4.62 21.70
C ASP A 829 -16.47 5.05 22.40
N LEU A 830 -15.37 4.29 22.24
CA LEU A 830 -14.07 4.68 22.81
C LEU A 830 -13.60 6.05 22.29
N TYR A 831 -13.73 6.31 20.99
CA TYR A 831 -13.38 7.63 20.43
C TYR A 831 -14.26 8.75 21.03
N ARG A 832 -15.57 8.52 21.21
CA ARG A 832 -16.47 9.50 21.83
C ARG A 832 -16.10 9.79 23.30
N ILE A 833 -15.67 8.78 24.05
CA ILE A 833 -15.34 8.91 25.48
C ILE A 833 -13.96 9.59 25.69
N VAL A 834 -12.98 9.28 24.83
CA VAL A 834 -11.64 9.88 24.88
C VAL A 834 -11.61 11.29 24.27
N GLY A 835 -12.28 11.48 23.13
CA GLY A 835 -12.47 12.77 22.46
C GLY A 835 -11.50 13.11 21.32
N ASP A 836 -10.45 12.31 21.09
CA ASP A 836 -9.41 12.56 20.08
C ASP A 836 -8.79 11.24 19.56
N ASP A 837 -7.99 11.31 18.49
CA ASP A 837 -7.10 10.23 18.03
C ASP A 837 -6.12 9.85 19.16
N PHE A 838 -6.05 8.57 19.54
CA PHE A 838 -5.22 8.15 20.67
C PHE A 838 -4.44 6.85 20.46
N TRP A 839 -3.42 6.67 21.30
CA TRP A 839 -2.67 5.43 21.45
C TRP A 839 -2.40 5.09 22.92
N LEU A 840 -2.17 3.80 23.19
CA LEU A 840 -1.74 3.29 24.49
C LEU A 840 -0.81 2.08 24.32
N SER A 841 0.09 1.85 25.27
CA SER A 841 0.97 0.68 25.29
C SER A 841 0.49 -0.36 26.28
N THR A 842 0.48 -1.62 25.85
CA THR A 842 0.50 -2.77 26.75
C THR A 842 1.82 -2.80 27.55
N LEU A 843 1.81 -3.51 28.68
CA LEU A 843 2.98 -3.71 29.53
C LEU A 843 3.48 -5.14 29.40
N CYS A 844 4.80 -5.33 29.30
CA CYS A 844 5.41 -6.65 29.36
C CYS A 844 6.24 -6.78 30.64
N ASN A 845 5.94 -7.76 31.49
CA ASN A 845 6.68 -8.00 32.71
C ASN A 845 8.12 -8.44 32.38
N SER A 846 9.11 -7.74 32.93
CA SER A 846 10.52 -8.13 32.81
C SER A 846 10.80 -9.31 33.73
N MET A 847 11.54 -10.29 33.22
CA MET A 847 12.07 -11.42 34.00
C MET A 847 13.59 -11.31 34.19
N ALA A 848 14.24 -10.33 33.55
CA ALA A 848 15.62 -9.91 33.81
C ALA A 848 15.72 -8.94 35.00
N PHE A 849 14.72 -8.06 35.17
CA PHE A 849 14.71 -7.02 36.19
C PHE A 849 13.42 -7.09 37.02
N GLU A 850 13.53 -7.57 38.26
CA GLU A 850 12.39 -7.74 39.18
C GLU A 850 11.62 -6.42 39.37
N GLY A 851 10.30 -6.45 39.13
CA GLY A 851 9.43 -5.28 39.23
C GLY A 851 9.51 -4.27 38.08
N LYS A 852 10.32 -4.50 37.04
CA LYS A 852 10.34 -3.67 35.84
C LYS A 852 9.25 -4.13 34.85
N HIS A 853 8.54 -3.17 34.28
CA HIS A 853 7.67 -3.39 33.13
C HIS A 853 8.31 -2.74 31.89
N LEU A 854 8.39 -3.49 30.80
CA LEU A 854 8.84 -3.02 29.49
C LEU A 854 7.63 -2.50 28.70
N GLU A 855 7.85 -1.56 27.79
CA GLU A 855 6.82 -1.10 26.86
C GLU A 855 6.51 -2.21 25.84
N GLY A 856 5.32 -2.81 25.92
CA GLY A 856 4.87 -3.85 25.01
C GLY A 856 4.47 -3.31 23.63
N THR A 857 3.33 -3.79 23.13
CA THR A 857 2.73 -3.33 21.88
C THR A 857 1.82 -2.12 22.07
N ARG A 858 1.86 -1.17 21.12
CA ARG A 858 0.96 0.00 21.08
C ARG A 858 -0.31 -0.30 20.32
N PHE A 859 -1.47 -0.15 20.97
CA PHE A 859 -2.75 -0.01 20.28
C PHE A 859 -2.95 1.45 19.85
N THR A 860 -3.49 1.65 18.66
CA THR A 860 -3.85 2.95 18.11
C THR A 860 -5.32 2.93 17.69
N LEU A 861 -6.04 4.01 18.02
CA LEU A 861 -7.36 4.31 17.48
C LEU A 861 -7.36 5.70 16.86
N ALA A 862 -7.59 5.79 15.55
CA ALA A 862 -7.74 7.05 14.84
C ALA A 862 -9.07 7.12 14.08
N LYS A 863 -9.69 8.29 13.99
CA LYS A 863 -10.89 8.51 13.19
C LYS A 863 -10.51 8.76 11.73
N THR A 864 -11.19 8.07 10.81
CA THR A 864 -10.93 8.20 9.37
C THR A 864 -12.24 8.46 8.62
N GLY A 865 -12.30 9.62 7.95
CA GLY A 865 -13.52 10.10 7.30
C GLY A 865 -14.61 10.46 8.31
N GLN A 866 -15.88 10.37 7.88
CA GLN A 866 -17.03 10.72 8.73
C GLN A 866 -17.41 9.59 9.70
N SER A 867 -17.36 8.35 9.22
CA SER A 867 -17.99 7.15 9.80
C SER A 867 -17.04 5.98 10.11
N GLY A 868 -15.75 6.08 9.75
CA GLY A 868 -14.76 5.01 9.87
C GLY A 868 -13.72 5.21 11.00
N TYR A 869 -13.09 4.12 11.42
CA TYR A 869 -12.03 4.11 12.43
C TYR A 869 -10.90 3.12 12.08
N ASP A 870 -9.67 3.60 12.17
CA ASP A 870 -8.47 2.78 12.08
C ASP A 870 -8.10 2.30 13.50
N PHE A 871 -8.42 1.04 13.81
CA PHE A 871 -7.97 0.36 15.03
C PHE A 871 -6.91 -0.67 14.67
N GLY A 872 -5.74 -0.54 15.29
CA GLY A 872 -4.55 -1.29 14.89
C GLY A 872 -3.53 -1.42 16.01
N ILE A 873 -2.48 -2.20 15.75
CA ILE A 873 -1.23 -2.13 16.51
C ILE A 873 -0.16 -1.40 15.70
N LYS A 874 0.59 -0.50 16.35
CA LYS A 874 1.68 0.26 15.72
C LYS A 874 2.79 0.51 16.74
N THR A 875 3.57 -0.52 17.03
CA THR A 875 4.68 -0.48 18.00
C THR A 875 5.92 0.14 17.36
N PRO A 876 6.39 1.33 17.80
CA PRO A 876 7.65 1.90 17.34
C PRO A 876 8.83 1.22 18.03
N CYS A 877 9.85 0.86 17.26
CA CYS A 877 11.14 0.43 17.78
C CYS A 877 12.05 1.65 17.95
N THR A 878 11.88 2.39 19.05
CA THR A 878 12.75 3.50 19.43
C THR A 878 14.09 2.98 19.99
N PRO A 879 15.16 3.80 20.06
CA PRO A 879 16.44 3.38 20.62
C PRO A 879 16.36 2.96 22.09
N SER A 880 15.61 3.70 22.92
CA SER A 880 15.41 3.35 24.33
C SER A 880 14.70 2.01 24.53
N ARG A 881 13.67 1.75 23.70
CA ARG A 881 12.95 0.47 23.71
C ARG A 881 13.84 -0.67 23.20
N TRP A 882 14.73 -0.39 22.24
CA TRP A 882 15.72 -1.35 21.78
C TRP A 882 16.65 -1.76 22.91
N GLU A 883 17.22 -0.82 23.67
CA GLU A 883 18.09 -1.10 24.83
C GLU A 883 17.38 -1.94 25.90
N ASP A 884 16.11 -1.66 26.17
CA ASP A 884 15.30 -2.42 27.13
C ASP A 884 15.10 -3.89 26.73
N PHE A 885 14.72 -4.16 25.47
CA PHE A 885 14.55 -5.52 24.97
C PHE A 885 15.87 -6.24 24.70
N GLU A 886 16.93 -5.52 24.37
CA GLU A 886 18.29 -6.06 24.21
C GLU A 886 18.77 -6.74 25.51
N LEU A 887 18.57 -6.07 26.65
CA LEU A 887 18.91 -6.62 27.97
C LEU A 887 18.03 -7.81 28.35
N GLU A 888 16.73 -7.75 28.10
CA GLU A 888 15.80 -8.85 28.41
C GLU A 888 16.04 -10.08 27.53
N MET A 889 16.27 -9.90 26.21
CA MET A 889 16.59 -10.98 25.29
C MET A 889 17.94 -11.63 25.61
N THR A 890 18.93 -10.84 26.03
CA THR A 890 20.22 -11.35 26.53
C THR A 890 20.02 -12.21 27.77
N SER A 891 19.28 -11.73 28.78
CA SER A 891 18.96 -12.51 29.99
C SER A 891 18.18 -13.79 29.68
N ALA A 892 17.20 -13.75 28.77
CA ALA A 892 16.43 -14.91 28.37
C ALA A 892 17.29 -15.96 27.63
N TRP A 893 18.26 -15.54 26.81
CA TRP A 893 19.21 -16.42 26.14
C TRP A 893 20.22 -17.06 27.10
N GLU A 894 20.76 -16.29 28.06
CA GLU A 894 21.63 -16.82 29.10
C GLU A 894 20.90 -17.85 29.96
N ALA A 895 19.65 -17.56 30.37
CA ALA A 895 18.81 -18.49 31.12
C ALA A 895 18.55 -19.80 30.35
N LEU A 896 18.34 -19.74 29.03
CA LEU A 896 18.23 -20.94 28.18
C LEU A 896 19.54 -21.73 28.13
N CYS A 897 20.67 -21.03 27.97
CA CYS A 897 21.98 -21.68 27.93
C CYS A 897 22.30 -22.38 29.26
N ASP A 898 22.05 -21.74 30.40
CA ASP A 898 22.26 -22.33 31.72
C ASP A 898 21.27 -23.49 32.01
N ALA A 899 20.02 -23.40 31.55
CA ALA A 899 19.03 -24.47 31.70
C ALA A 899 19.39 -25.75 30.92
N TYR A 900 20.09 -25.65 29.79
CA TYR A 900 20.43 -26.80 28.94
C TYR A 900 21.89 -27.26 29.07
N CYS A 901 22.87 -26.35 29.18
CA CYS A 901 24.31 -26.65 29.11
C CYS A 901 24.96 -27.02 30.46
N GLY A 902 24.15 -27.48 31.41
CA GLY A 902 24.58 -27.98 32.72
C GLY A 902 24.45 -29.51 32.83
N GLU A 903 23.71 -29.98 33.82
CA GLU A 903 23.45 -31.43 34.02
C GLU A 903 22.46 -31.99 32.98
N ASN A 904 21.62 -31.13 32.40
CA ASN A 904 20.52 -31.51 31.50
C ASN A 904 20.94 -31.77 30.05
N TYR A 905 22.21 -31.52 29.68
CA TYR A 905 22.64 -31.51 28.28
C TYR A 905 22.56 -32.89 27.63
N GLY A 906 21.81 -32.96 26.53
CA GLY A 906 21.54 -34.22 25.84
C GLY A 906 20.60 -35.16 26.59
N SER A 907 19.94 -34.70 27.66
CA SER A 907 18.86 -35.44 28.31
C SER A 907 17.75 -35.77 27.31
N THR A 908 17.08 -36.89 27.56
CA THR A 908 15.88 -37.35 26.83
C THR A 908 14.66 -37.43 27.74
N ASP A 909 14.80 -37.05 29.01
CA ASP A 909 13.71 -37.00 29.98
C ASP A 909 12.93 -35.68 29.84
N PHE A 910 11.67 -35.77 29.44
CA PHE A 910 10.78 -34.62 29.29
C PHE A 910 10.62 -33.81 30.58
N SER A 911 10.61 -34.45 31.76
CA SER A 911 10.45 -33.76 33.04
C SER A 911 11.64 -32.84 33.34
N VAL A 912 12.86 -33.34 33.07
CA VAL A 912 14.12 -32.59 33.19
C VAL A 912 14.19 -31.46 32.15
N LEU A 913 13.62 -31.67 30.95
CA LEU A 913 13.58 -30.67 29.88
C LEU A 913 12.43 -29.65 30.00
N GLU A 914 11.61 -29.66 31.06
CA GLU A 914 10.54 -28.67 31.27
C GLU A 914 11.10 -27.23 31.28
N ASN A 915 12.11 -26.97 32.11
CA ASN A 915 12.77 -25.66 32.24
C ASN A 915 13.38 -25.17 30.91
N VAL A 916 13.85 -26.10 30.07
CA VAL A 916 14.42 -25.79 28.74
C VAL A 916 13.32 -25.35 27.79
N ARG A 917 12.16 -26.02 27.82
CA ARG A 917 10.99 -25.66 26.99
C ARG A 917 10.41 -24.31 27.41
N GLU A 918 10.32 -24.03 28.71
CA GLU A 918 9.88 -22.73 29.23
C GLU A 918 10.86 -21.60 28.86
N ALA A 919 12.18 -21.83 28.95
CA ALA A 919 13.18 -20.84 28.54
C ALA A 919 13.14 -20.52 27.03
N ILE A 920 12.94 -21.53 26.18
CA ILE A 920 12.72 -21.35 24.72
C ILE A 920 11.46 -20.52 24.45
N LEU A 921 10.35 -20.79 25.16
CA LEU A 921 9.12 -20.02 25.01
C LEU A 921 9.24 -18.59 25.56
N ARG A 922 9.96 -18.38 26.68
CA ARG A 922 10.27 -17.03 27.21
C ARG A 922 10.98 -16.17 26.17
N MET A 923 11.98 -16.71 25.47
CA MET A 923 12.65 -15.98 24.37
C MET A 923 11.68 -15.61 23.25
N THR A 924 10.77 -16.51 22.91
CA THR A 924 9.79 -16.31 21.83
C THR A 924 8.77 -15.23 22.20
N TYR A 925 8.31 -15.20 23.45
CA TYR A 925 7.45 -14.14 23.99
C TYR A 925 8.07 -12.75 23.86
N TYR A 926 9.32 -12.59 24.32
CA TYR A 926 10.00 -11.29 24.25
C TYR A 926 10.34 -10.90 22.82
N TRP A 927 10.66 -11.84 21.93
CA TRP A 927 10.86 -11.55 20.50
C TRP A 927 9.60 -11.01 19.82
N TYR A 928 8.43 -11.63 20.06
CA TYR A 928 7.17 -11.16 19.49
C TYR A 928 6.75 -9.79 20.03
N ASN A 929 6.95 -9.53 21.32
CA ASN A 929 6.73 -8.20 21.88
C ASN A 929 7.77 -7.18 21.40
N PHE A 930 9.03 -7.57 21.19
CA PHE A 930 10.08 -6.66 20.72
C PHE A 930 9.79 -6.11 19.32
N MET A 931 9.33 -6.95 18.38
CA MET A 931 9.07 -6.57 16.99
C MET A 931 10.25 -5.91 16.23
N PRO A 932 11.51 -6.36 16.35
CA PRO A 932 12.70 -5.60 15.91
C PRO A 932 12.94 -5.58 14.38
N LEU A 933 12.04 -6.15 13.58
CA LEU A 933 12.13 -6.23 12.13
C LEU A 933 11.04 -5.38 11.47
N SER A 934 11.37 -4.76 10.35
CA SER A 934 10.43 -4.01 9.52
C SER A 934 9.19 -4.83 9.11
N ARG A 935 9.39 -6.13 8.82
CA ARG A 935 8.40 -7.14 8.51
C ARG A 935 8.92 -8.53 8.92
N GLY A 936 8.02 -9.49 9.11
CA GLY A 936 8.39 -10.91 9.25
C GLY A 936 8.72 -11.41 10.67
N THR A 937 8.69 -10.55 11.70
CA THR A 937 8.94 -10.91 13.11
C THR A 937 8.26 -12.22 13.53
N ALA A 938 6.96 -12.38 13.25
CA ALA A 938 6.17 -13.56 13.62
C ALA A 938 6.77 -14.87 13.06
N VAL A 939 7.04 -14.90 11.74
CA VAL A 939 7.64 -16.08 11.08
C VAL A 939 9.03 -16.37 11.64
N ILE A 940 9.86 -15.34 11.82
CA ILE A 940 11.22 -15.50 12.36
C ILE A 940 11.21 -16.09 13.78
N GLY A 941 10.32 -15.60 14.64
CA GLY A 941 10.20 -16.10 16.02
C GLY A 941 9.84 -17.59 16.06
N PHE A 942 8.89 -18.01 15.23
CA PHE A 942 8.52 -19.43 15.16
C PHE A 942 9.60 -20.30 14.49
N VAL A 943 10.35 -19.79 13.52
CA VAL A 943 11.50 -20.51 12.92
C VAL A 943 12.62 -20.72 13.95
N VAL A 944 12.92 -19.71 14.76
CA VAL A 944 13.93 -19.83 15.84
C VAL A 944 13.42 -20.76 16.94
N LEU A 945 12.15 -20.69 17.32
CA LEU A 945 11.50 -21.63 18.24
C LEU A 945 11.72 -23.10 17.79
N LEU A 946 11.43 -23.42 16.52
CA LEU A 946 11.66 -24.76 15.95
C LEU A 946 13.15 -25.15 15.97
N GLY A 947 14.05 -24.24 15.59
CA GLY A 947 15.49 -24.48 15.58
C GLY A 947 16.08 -24.73 16.97
N LEU A 948 15.61 -24.02 18.00
CA LEU A 948 16.03 -24.21 19.39
C LEU A 948 15.51 -25.52 19.99
N PHE A 949 14.26 -25.91 19.71
CA PHE A 949 13.77 -27.23 20.09
C PHE A 949 14.59 -28.35 19.43
N LEU A 950 14.85 -28.25 18.13
CA LEU A 950 15.68 -29.21 17.40
C LEU A 950 17.09 -29.30 18.01
N ALA A 951 17.74 -28.16 18.30
CA ALA A 951 19.04 -28.12 18.99
C ALA A 951 19.02 -28.90 20.33
N ALA A 952 17.90 -28.82 21.06
CA ALA A 952 17.68 -29.49 22.33
C ALA A 952 17.25 -30.98 22.19
N ASN A 953 17.17 -31.51 20.96
CA ASN A 953 16.68 -32.84 20.57
C ASN A 953 15.16 -33.04 20.71
N MET A 954 14.38 -31.96 20.66
CA MET A 954 12.92 -32.00 20.61
C MET A 954 12.43 -31.60 19.21
N GLU A 955 11.65 -32.46 18.56
CA GLU A 955 10.98 -32.13 17.31
C GLU A 955 9.50 -31.82 17.57
N PHE A 956 9.04 -30.67 17.12
CA PHE A 956 7.60 -30.37 17.06
C PHE A 956 6.97 -31.15 15.91
N THR A 957 6.20 -32.19 16.23
CA THR A 957 5.59 -33.08 15.22
C THR A 957 4.19 -32.66 14.78
N GLY A 958 3.51 -31.79 15.55
CA GLY A 958 2.19 -31.26 15.24
C GLY A 958 2.18 -30.07 14.27
N SER A 959 1.10 -29.28 14.36
CA SER A 959 0.82 -28.04 13.62
C SER A 959 0.24 -26.98 14.57
N ILE A 960 0.29 -25.72 14.16
CA ILE A 960 -0.38 -24.62 14.88
C ILE A 960 -1.90 -24.84 14.76
N PRO A 961 -2.68 -24.76 15.86
CA PRO A 961 -4.13 -24.98 15.83
C PRO A 961 -4.88 -23.98 14.94
N GLU A 962 -6.08 -24.36 14.50
CA GLU A 962 -6.98 -23.49 13.73
C GLU A 962 -7.35 -22.23 14.53
N GLY A 963 -7.33 -21.08 13.87
CA GLY A 963 -7.63 -19.78 14.48
C GLY A 963 -6.52 -19.20 15.38
N VAL A 964 -5.46 -19.95 15.70
CA VAL A 964 -4.37 -19.48 16.58
C VAL A 964 -3.29 -18.76 15.78
N GLN A 965 -2.93 -17.55 16.24
CA GLN A 965 -1.77 -16.79 15.76
C GLN A 965 -0.82 -16.59 16.93
N VAL A 966 0.34 -17.27 16.92
CA VAL A 966 1.22 -17.44 18.10
C VAL A 966 1.86 -16.13 18.55
N ASP A 967 2.06 -15.19 17.62
CA ASP A 967 2.47 -13.82 17.92
C ASP A 967 1.41 -13.03 18.69
N TRP A 968 0.13 -13.19 18.36
CA TRP A 968 -0.97 -12.56 19.10
C TRP A 968 -1.18 -13.15 20.50
N GLU A 969 -0.88 -14.44 20.71
CA GLU A 969 -0.83 -15.02 22.07
C GLU A 969 0.22 -14.36 22.96
N ALA A 970 1.30 -13.81 22.40
CA ALA A 970 2.33 -13.10 23.16
C ALA A 970 2.05 -11.59 23.28
N ILE A 971 1.55 -10.97 22.22
CA ILE A 971 1.31 -9.51 22.14
C ILE A 971 0.14 -9.06 23.03
N LEU A 972 -0.84 -9.96 23.29
CA LEU A 972 -2.02 -9.67 24.09
C LEU A 972 -1.85 -10.02 25.58
N GLU A 973 -0.74 -10.63 25.96
CA GLU A 973 -0.43 -11.05 27.33
C GLU A 973 0.67 -10.17 27.95
N SER A 974 0.55 -9.85 29.24
CA SER A 974 1.54 -9.03 29.96
C SER A 974 2.58 -9.85 30.72
N ASP A 975 2.26 -11.10 31.09
CA ASP A 975 3.15 -12.03 31.75
C ASP A 975 3.62 -13.13 30.78
N PRO A 976 4.94 -13.35 30.57
CA PRO A 976 5.43 -14.49 29.79
C PRO A 976 4.88 -15.85 30.25
N ARG A 977 4.52 -16.00 31.52
CA ARG A 977 3.92 -17.24 32.06
C ARG A 977 2.53 -17.53 31.50
N ALA A 978 1.73 -16.49 31.23
CA ALA A 978 0.41 -16.63 30.63
C ALA A 978 0.52 -17.13 29.18
N PHE A 979 1.41 -16.51 28.39
CA PHE A 979 1.78 -16.98 27.05
C PHE A 979 2.31 -18.43 27.05
N ILE A 980 3.22 -18.77 27.97
CA ILE A 980 3.73 -20.14 28.11
C ILE A 980 2.57 -21.11 28.36
N SER A 981 1.63 -20.75 29.24
CA SER A 981 0.46 -21.56 29.56
C SER A 981 -0.45 -21.80 28.34
N SER A 982 -0.76 -20.74 27.57
CA SER A 982 -1.63 -20.87 26.38
C SER A 982 -1.00 -21.75 25.31
N VAL A 983 0.29 -21.55 25.01
CA VAL A 983 1.04 -22.32 23.99
C VAL A 983 1.32 -23.76 24.43
N LYS A 984 1.62 -23.99 25.71
CA LYS A 984 1.95 -25.32 26.29
C LYS A 984 0.86 -26.36 26.02
N SER A 985 -0.41 -25.95 26.03
CA SER A 985 -1.58 -26.83 25.83
C SER A 985 -1.52 -27.68 24.56
N TRP A 986 -1.08 -27.11 23.43
CA TRP A 986 -1.01 -27.79 22.12
C TRP A 986 0.43 -28.09 21.67
N LEU A 987 1.39 -27.27 22.08
CA LEU A 987 2.80 -27.42 21.70
C LEU A 987 3.43 -28.64 22.39
N TYR A 988 3.28 -28.78 23.71
CA TYR A 988 4.01 -29.80 24.47
C TYR A 988 3.59 -31.24 24.13
N PRO A 989 2.30 -31.59 23.98
CA PRO A 989 1.90 -32.94 23.51
C PRO A 989 2.43 -33.28 22.11
N SER A 990 2.77 -32.25 21.33
CA SER A 990 3.28 -32.38 19.96
C SER A 990 4.80 -32.49 19.88
N LEU A 991 5.54 -32.22 20.97
CA LEU A 991 7.00 -32.36 21.02
C LEU A 991 7.40 -33.83 21.24
N LYS A 992 8.35 -34.33 20.46
CA LYS A 992 8.92 -35.69 20.58
C LYS A 992 10.44 -35.63 20.66
N ILE A 993 11.08 -36.50 21.45
CA ILE A 993 12.54 -36.62 21.42
C ILE A 993 12.96 -37.17 20.06
N ASN A 994 13.79 -36.42 19.33
CA ASN A 994 14.34 -36.85 18.05
C ASN A 994 15.78 -36.30 17.87
N THR A 995 16.70 -37.20 17.50
CA THR A 995 18.11 -36.89 17.22
C THR A 995 18.50 -37.10 15.75
N SER A 996 17.59 -37.60 14.91
CA SER A 996 17.83 -37.90 13.49
C SER A 996 18.30 -36.69 12.67
N TRP A 997 17.91 -35.48 13.08
CA TRP A 997 18.36 -34.22 12.46
C TRP A 997 19.88 -34.03 12.48
N LYS A 998 20.60 -34.68 13.42
CA LYS A 998 22.07 -34.68 13.47
C LYS A 998 22.72 -35.48 12.34
N GLY A 999 21.94 -36.34 11.66
CA GLY A 999 22.35 -37.07 10.46
C GLY A 999 22.10 -36.30 9.16
N TYR A 1000 21.44 -35.13 9.21
CA TYR A 1000 21.32 -34.27 8.04
C TYR A 1000 22.67 -33.64 7.69
N PRO A 1001 23.00 -33.45 6.40
CA PRO A 1001 24.14 -32.66 5.98
C PRO A 1001 24.15 -31.27 6.63
N ASP A 1002 25.33 -30.73 6.92
CA ASP A 1002 25.47 -29.36 7.42
C ASP A 1002 24.97 -28.37 6.35
N VAL A 1003 24.02 -27.52 6.71
CA VAL A 1003 23.29 -26.67 5.76
C VAL A 1003 24.24 -25.69 5.07
N ALA A 1004 25.12 -25.05 5.85
CA ALA A 1004 26.04 -24.03 5.36
C ALA A 1004 27.07 -24.59 4.36
N SER A 1005 27.61 -25.77 4.60
CA SER A 1005 28.52 -26.45 3.66
C SER A 1005 27.79 -27.09 2.47
N THR A 1006 26.52 -27.50 2.63
CA THR A 1006 25.73 -28.11 1.54
C THR A 1006 25.21 -27.06 0.54
N LEU A 1007 24.93 -25.85 1.03
CA LEU A 1007 24.41 -24.70 0.29
C LEU A 1007 25.40 -23.52 0.42
N GLU A 1008 26.66 -23.80 0.10
CA GLU A 1008 27.81 -22.91 0.29
C GLU A 1008 27.60 -21.50 -0.25
N THR A 1009 27.11 -21.36 -1.49
CA THR A 1009 26.95 -20.06 -2.17
C THR A 1009 25.51 -19.56 -2.21
N THR A 1010 25.35 -18.24 -2.30
CA THR A 1010 24.06 -17.56 -2.50
C THR A 1010 23.26 -18.18 -3.67
N GLY A 1011 23.92 -18.53 -4.79
CA GLY A 1011 23.28 -19.17 -5.93
C GLY A 1011 22.79 -20.59 -5.65
N LEU A 1012 23.49 -21.38 -4.82
CA LEU A 1012 23.00 -22.68 -4.36
C LEU A 1012 21.79 -22.54 -3.43
N VAL A 1013 21.75 -21.49 -2.60
CA VAL A 1013 20.58 -21.17 -1.75
C VAL A 1013 19.37 -20.79 -2.59
N VAL A 1014 19.52 -19.88 -3.55
CA VAL A 1014 18.44 -19.49 -4.49
C VAL A 1014 17.94 -20.70 -5.28
N ALA A 1015 18.84 -21.59 -5.73
CA ALA A 1015 18.47 -22.83 -6.40
C ALA A 1015 17.70 -23.79 -5.47
N ALA A 1016 18.15 -24.00 -4.23
CA ALA A 1016 17.48 -24.86 -3.25
C ALA A 1016 16.05 -24.40 -2.95
N LEU A 1017 15.84 -23.09 -2.75
CA LEU A 1017 14.54 -22.45 -2.56
C LEU A 1017 13.63 -22.50 -3.81
N SER A 1018 14.14 -22.95 -4.96
CA SER A 1018 13.44 -22.97 -6.26
C SER A 1018 13.32 -24.36 -6.90
N THR A 1019 13.84 -25.42 -6.24
CA THR A 1019 13.96 -26.78 -6.82
C THR A 1019 12.98 -27.75 -6.15
N TYR A 1020 11.76 -27.83 -6.67
CA TYR A 1020 10.75 -28.80 -6.22
C TYR A 1020 10.88 -30.10 -7.02
N SER A 1021 10.36 -31.20 -6.47
CA SER A 1021 10.40 -32.53 -7.08
C SER A 1021 9.23 -32.79 -8.06
N ASP A 1022 8.71 -31.71 -8.63
CA ASP A 1022 7.55 -31.66 -9.53
C ASP A 1022 7.92 -32.14 -10.96
#